data_AF-A0A2M7V982-F1
#
_entry.id   AF-A0A2M7V982-F1
#
_cell.length_a   1.000
_cell.length_b   1.000
_cell.length_c   1.000
_cell.angle_alpha   90.00
_cell.angle_beta   90.00
_cell.angle_gamma   90.00
#
_symmetry.space_group_name_H-M   'P 1'
#
loop_
_entity.id
_entity.type
_entity.pdbx_description
1 polymer ?
#
loop_
_entity_poly.entity_id
_entity_poly.type
_entity_poly.pdbx_seq_one_letter_code
_entity_poly.pdbx_strand_id
1 'polypeptide(L)'
;MVFDTATITNGEDAINVLGQSDFTSNSHAVTQSSLWSPEDMDYSTTNNLLFVSDSYNNRVLVFDASSIDNNENAINVLGQSDFVTSQYDLTQSLIDGPYGIGYDSSNEWLYIADSGNNRVLVFDASYNSNSSPTFTSLSATSATDEVGDVSIVSTVNDTDANNLTIQYHYEVGTCGVYSAQATSTISSATDSVSGSLTVTNNVVTGVNTASSDTIVTSTWDISADSLTPNTEYCLYSFTNDGTVDSDVSTTTVTLNPAKPLSLSASANGQTSANLSWSANNNPNTTVYKIYSGSTLYGSTTSTSYTVTGLTAGTSYTFTVRAIYNSDNTSYVESDSSSITTSAIANFVILTLSNDNATPSYQFLSKLGDIHTAVVDDIIDDGGTLKAQLTIHSNPATVTLAAGESQNIDTNGNGSNDMIVTMNSVSSGSANFTLTFLSAGSSNIYDNPPKVIEGTKAITINSGEATTKTRGVTLNFNVENAELMAIANNAEFEDVSFEKYNSTKDWTLSEGNGLKTVYAKFRSAQGGTIIYSAQITLTGQSTDATDEVVIETINDNSNCPLIKEQAYKTTTNKTVYYITSNCTKRAFQRSDIYFSYFTSWKDVNLTDSKTLNLIPNDNLGFMPWGPKYDPKYGALVKTVTDPKVYLLLNNNKYWITNETTFKQLNYNWNWIEDIDQRLLDKYTSKEEIIDTTTHPNYTLIKYQNDPKVYRLEPDTIDNIKQVKRHIPNETEFNKLNFRFDRVVTVPDSEVYSEGESLES
;
A
#
# COMPACT_ATOMS: atom_id res chain seq x y z
N MET A 1 8.91 -66.84 -15.88
CA MET A 1 7.50 -66.94 -15.43
C MET A 1 7.50 -67.07 -13.92
N VAL A 2 6.56 -66.42 -13.23
CA VAL A 2 6.40 -66.49 -11.76
C VAL A 2 5.12 -67.26 -11.44
N PHE A 3 5.13 -68.07 -10.37
CA PHE A 3 3.96 -68.85 -9.90
C PHE A 3 3.70 -68.60 -8.42
N ASP A 4 2.42 -68.51 -8.02
CA ASP A 4 2.05 -68.52 -6.60
C ASP A 4 2.17 -69.95 -6.05
N THR A 5 2.98 -70.12 -5.02
CA THR A 5 3.25 -71.45 -4.44
C THR A 5 2.30 -71.83 -3.31
N ALA A 6 1.40 -70.93 -2.89
CA ALA A 6 0.45 -71.18 -1.81
C ALA A 6 -0.63 -72.20 -2.18
N THR A 7 -0.94 -72.36 -3.48
CA THR A 7 -2.04 -73.22 -3.97
C THR A 7 -1.71 -73.99 -5.25
N ILE A 8 -0.49 -74.54 -5.38
CA ILE A 8 -0.04 -75.19 -6.62
C ILE A 8 -1.00 -76.32 -7.06
N THR A 9 -1.55 -76.19 -8.27
CA THR A 9 -2.35 -77.23 -8.94
C THR A 9 -1.79 -77.63 -10.31
N ASN A 10 -2.16 -78.82 -10.79
CA ASN A 10 -1.73 -79.28 -12.12
C ASN A 10 -2.34 -78.40 -13.21
N GLY A 11 -1.49 -77.76 -14.01
CA GLY A 11 -1.91 -76.90 -15.13
C GLY A 11 -2.26 -75.47 -14.73
N GLU A 12 -1.78 -74.99 -13.59
CA GLU A 12 -1.94 -73.61 -13.15
C GLU A 12 -1.18 -72.62 -14.06
N ASP A 13 -1.80 -71.46 -14.30
CA ASP A 13 -1.24 -70.40 -15.11
C ASP A 13 -0.15 -69.63 -14.35
N ALA A 14 0.86 -69.13 -15.07
CA ALA A 14 1.84 -68.21 -14.49
C ALA A 14 1.19 -66.86 -14.16
N ILE A 15 1.63 -66.22 -13.07
CA ILE A 15 1.07 -64.94 -12.60
C ILE A 15 1.73 -63.73 -13.25
N ASN A 16 3.03 -63.81 -13.55
CA ASN A 16 3.80 -62.75 -14.23
C ASN A 16 4.85 -63.30 -15.20
N VAL A 17 5.25 -62.48 -16.16
CA VAL A 17 6.33 -62.74 -17.13
C VAL A 17 7.33 -61.59 -17.19
N LEU A 18 8.62 -61.94 -17.07
CA LEU A 18 9.75 -61.04 -17.25
C LEU A 18 10.38 -61.25 -18.62
N GLY A 19 10.90 -60.18 -19.22
CA GLY A 19 11.50 -60.24 -20.56
C GLY A 19 10.50 -60.10 -21.71
N GLN A 20 9.18 -60.09 -21.44
CA GLN A 20 8.10 -60.00 -22.42
C GLN A 20 6.93 -59.18 -21.88
N SER A 21 6.21 -58.48 -22.76
CA SER A 21 5.02 -57.68 -22.44
C SER A 21 3.85 -58.49 -21.88
N ASP A 22 3.74 -59.76 -22.29
CA ASP A 22 2.63 -60.65 -22.00
C ASP A 22 3.05 -62.12 -22.20
N PHE A 23 2.17 -63.06 -21.81
CA PHE A 23 2.46 -64.51 -21.88
C PHE A 23 2.45 -65.09 -23.30
N THR A 24 2.11 -64.29 -24.31
CA THR A 24 1.93 -64.74 -25.70
C THR A 24 2.96 -64.16 -26.67
N SER A 25 3.73 -63.16 -26.25
CA SER A 25 4.83 -62.56 -27.02
C SER A 25 6.17 -63.25 -26.77
N ASN A 26 7.05 -63.20 -27.77
CA ASN A 26 8.41 -63.76 -27.72
C ASN A 26 9.46 -62.86 -28.39
N SER A 27 9.20 -61.56 -28.47
CA SER A 27 10.11 -60.60 -29.09
C SER A 27 11.32 -60.34 -28.18
N HIS A 28 12.52 -60.27 -28.75
CA HIS A 28 13.75 -60.00 -28.00
C HIS A 28 14.44 -58.73 -28.50
N ALA A 29 15.10 -58.01 -27.58
CA ALA A 29 15.87 -56.80 -27.85
C ALA A 29 16.92 -56.56 -26.74
N VAL A 30 17.90 -55.70 -27.00
CA VAL A 30 18.86 -55.24 -25.98
C VAL A 30 18.28 -53.99 -25.30
N THR A 31 17.40 -54.18 -24.33
CA THR A 31 16.74 -53.10 -23.57
C THR A 31 16.71 -53.43 -22.08
N GLN A 32 16.25 -52.51 -21.24
CA GLN A 32 16.18 -52.69 -19.79
C GLN A 32 15.17 -53.77 -19.33
N SER A 33 14.16 -54.11 -20.14
CA SER A 33 13.10 -55.06 -19.79
C SER A 33 12.99 -56.28 -20.71
N SER A 34 13.79 -56.36 -21.79
CA SER A 34 13.78 -57.50 -22.72
C SER A 34 14.94 -58.46 -22.44
N LEU A 35 14.65 -59.76 -22.57
CA LEU A 35 15.62 -60.86 -22.45
C LEU A 35 15.74 -61.61 -23.78
N TRP A 36 16.93 -62.11 -24.10
CA TRP A 36 17.22 -62.97 -25.24
C TRP A 36 17.96 -64.25 -24.80
N SER A 37 17.24 -65.37 -24.86
CA SER A 37 17.72 -66.69 -24.38
C SER A 37 18.13 -66.65 -22.90
N PRO A 38 17.20 -66.37 -21.97
CA PRO A 38 17.51 -66.52 -20.56
C PRO A 38 17.67 -68.00 -20.19
N GLU A 39 18.87 -68.38 -19.74
CA GLU A 39 19.24 -69.79 -19.50
C GLU A 39 19.21 -70.17 -18.02
N ASP A 40 19.37 -69.21 -17.10
CA ASP A 40 19.39 -69.47 -15.66
C ASP A 40 18.98 -68.24 -14.84
N MET A 41 18.59 -68.48 -13.59
CA MET A 41 18.25 -67.43 -12.63
C MET A 41 18.54 -67.87 -11.19
N ASP A 42 18.90 -66.91 -10.34
CA ASP A 42 19.01 -67.13 -8.90
C ASP A 42 18.43 -65.95 -8.11
N TYR A 43 18.04 -66.17 -6.86
CA TYR A 43 17.27 -65.23 -6.05
C TYR A 43 17.89 -64.99 -4.68
N SER A 44 18.11 -63.72 -4.34
CA SER A 44 18.49 -63.28 -3.00
C SER A 44 17.25 -63.07 -2.14
N THR A 45 17.04 -63.97 -1.18
CA THR A 45 15.95 -63.87 -0.19
C THR A 45 16.16 -62.75 0.82
N THR A 46 17.40 -62.26 1.00
CA THR A 46 17.71 -61.17 1.94
C THR A 46 17.42 -59.80 1.32
N ASN A 47 17.82 -59.61 0.06
CA ASN A 47 17.75 -58.31 -0.63
C ASN A 47 16.59 -58.22 -1.63
N ASN A 48 15.77 -59.27 -1.74
CA ASN A 48 14.70 -59.42 -2.73
C ASN A 48 15.17 -59.23 -4.19
N LEU A 49 16.39 -59.66 -4.52
CA LEU A 49 16.93 -59.49 -5.87
C LEU A 49 16.82 -60.77 -6.69
N LEU A 50 16.31 -60.67 -7.91
CA LEU A 50 16.31 -61.75 -8.88
C LEU A 50 17.37 -61.48 -9.96
N PHE A 51 18.36 -62.37 -10.07
CA PHE A 51 19.40 -62.32 -11.09
C PHE A 51 19.02 -63.24 -12.24
N VAL A 52 18.99 -62.74 -13.47
CA VAL A 52 18.58 -63.50 -14.66
C VAL A 52 19.66 -63.39 -15.73
N SER A 53 20.14 -64.53 -16.22
CA SER A 53 21.08 -64.51 -17.35
C SER A 53 20.34 -64.09 -18.61
N ASP A 54 20.95 -63.17 -19.36
CA ASP A 54 20.47 -62.72 -20.67
C ASP A 54 21.52 -63.11 -21.71
N SER A 55 21.57 -64.41 -21.97
CA SER A 55 22.76 -65.07 -22.50
C SER A 55 23.17 -64.55 -23.87
N TYR A 56 22.22 -64.27 -24.77
CA TYR A 56 22.55 -63.80 -26.12
C TYR A 56 22.80 -62.29 -26.18
N ASN A 57 22.43 -61.56 -25.12
CA ASN A 57 22.80 -60.16 -24.94
C ASN A 57 24.05 -59.98 -24.06
N ASN A 58 24.75 -61.06 -23.69
CA ASN A 58 26.04 -61.02 -23.00
C ASN A 58 26.01 -60.29 -21.66
N ARG A 59 24.93 -60.44 -20.90
CA ARG A 59 24.71 -59.71 -19.65
C ARG A 59 23.87 -60.50 -18.64
N VAL A 60 23.87 -60.06 -17.39
CA VAL A 60 22.93 -60.51 -16.37
C VAL A 60 22.09 -59.32 -15.95
N LEU A 61 20.77 -59.45 -16.01
CA LEU A 61 19.84 -58.42 -15.53
C LEU A 61 19.44 -58.73 -14.09
N VAL A 62 19.34 -57.68 -13.28
CA VAL A 62 18.94 -57.76 -11.87
C VAL A 62 17.59 -57.07 -11.70
N PHE A 63 16.61 -57.77 -11.15
CA PHE A 63 15.26 -57.27 -10.89
C PHE A 63 15.01 -57.17 -9.39
N ASP A 64 14.24 -56.16 -8.98
CA ASP A 64 13.65 -56.12 -7.64
C ASP A 64 12.42 -57.04 -7.63
N ALA A 65 12.49 -58.12 -6.87
CA ALA A 65 11.45 -59.11 -6.74
C ALA A 65 10.59 -58.92 -5.47
N SER A 66 10.66 -57.76 -4.82
CA SER A 66 9.73 -57.39 -3.73
C SER A 66 8.28 -57.24 -4.24
N SER A 67 8.14 -56.84 -5.52
CA SER A 67 6.92 -56.93 -6.32
C SER A 67 7.33 -57.18 -7.76
N ILE A 68 6.63 -58.07 -8.49
CA ILE A 68 6.92 -58.35 -9.90
C ILE A 68 5.70 -58.02 -10.75
N ASP A 69 5.89 -57.14 -11.74
CA ASP A 69 4.92 -56.86 -12.81
C ASP A 69 5.36 -57.46 -14.15
N ASN A 70 4.41 -57.67 -15.06
CA ASN A 70 4.74 -58.07 -16.43
C ASN A 70 5.66 -57.03 -17.10
N ASN A 71 6.79 -57.50 -17.66
CA ASN A 71 7.76 -56.67 -18.38
C ASN A 71 8.37 -55.51 -17.55
N GLU A 72 8.52 -55.68 -16.24
CA GLU A 72 9.19 -54.67 -15.42
C GLU A 72 10.65 -54.44 -15.87
N ASN A 73 11.18 -53.27 -15.55
CA ASN A 73 12.55 -52.89 -15.88
C ASN A 73 13.53 -53.47 -14.86
N ALA A 74 14.67 -54.00 -15.33
CA ALA A 74 15.78 -54.38 -14.47
C ALA A 74 16.37 -53.13 -13.77
N ILE A 75 16.73 -53.27 -12.49
CA ILE A 75 17.32 -52.20 -11.68
C ILE A 75 18.84 -52.12 -11.84
N ASN A 76 19.49 -53.20 -12.27
CA ASN A 76 20.93 -53.25 -12.53
C ASN A 76 21.27 -54.20 -13.68
N VAL A 77 22.45 -54.01 -14.27
CA VAL A 77 23.02 -54.88 -15.31
C VAL A 77 24.47 -55.22 -14.96
N LEU A 78 24.81 -56.51 -14.99
CA LEU A 78 26.17 -56.99 -14.84
C LEU A 78 26.70 -57.47 -16.18
N GLY A 79 28.00 -57.29 -16.42
CA GLY A 79 28.63 -57.65 -17.68
C GLY A 79 28.52 -56.59 -18.78
N GLN A 80 27.92 -55.44 -18.51
CA GLN A 80 27.78 -54.29 -19.43
C GLN A 80 27.88 -52.96 -18.66
N SER A 81 28.08 -51.86 -19.37
CA SER A 81 28.07 -50.50 -18.79
C SER A 81 26.67 -49.89 -18.70
N ASP A 82 25.71 -50.41 -19.45
CA ASP A 82 24.34 -49.90 -19.55
C ASP A 82 23.36 -50.99 -20.02
N PHE A 83 22.07 -50.67 -20.05
CA PHE A 83 20.99 -51.58 -20.43
C PHE A 83 20.77 -51.76 -21.94
N VAL A 84 21.56 -51.10 -22.79
CA VAL A 84 21.36 -51.09 -24.25
C VAL A 84 22.57 -51.62 -25.03
N THR A 85 23.63 -52.03 -24.32
CA THR A 85 24.83 -52.66 -24.85
C THR A 85 24.83 -54.17 -24.61
N SER A 86 25.47 -54.90 -25.52
CA SER A 86 25.58 -56.37 -25.51
C SER A 86 26.97 -56.84 -25.94
N GLN A 87 28.00 -56.06 -25.61
CA GLN A 87 29.38 -56.32 -26.02
C GLN A 87 29.99 -57.45 -25.19
N TYR A 88 30.91 -58.22 -25.76
CA TYR A 88 31.62 -59.27 -25.04
C TYR A 88 33.11 -59.17 -25.32
N ASP A 89 33.93 -59.37 -24.29
CA ASP A 89 35.39 -59.37 -24.38
C ASP A 89 36.01 -60.02 -23.13
N LEU A 90 37.30 -60.33 -23.15
CA LEU A 90 38.08 -60.90 -22.04
C LEU A 90 38.52 -59.82 -21.04
N THR A 91 37.56 -59.09 -20.46
CA THR A 91 37.82 -58.06 -19.44
C THR A 91 37.26 -58.47 -18.07
N GLN A 92 37.44 -57.61 -17.06
CA GLN A 92 36.86 -57.83 -15.73
C GLN A 92 35.35 -57.57 -15.71
N SER A 93 34.83 -56.72 -16.61
CA SER A 93 33.46 -56.18 -16.56
C SER A 93 32.58 -56.60 -17.74
N LEU A 94 33.10 -57.33 -18.72
CA LEU A 94 32.34 -57.89 -19.85
C LEU A 94 32.27 -59.42 -19.75
N ILE A 95 31.17 -59.97 -20.24
CA ILE A 95 30.82 -61.40 -20.18
C ILE A 95 30.46 -61.86 -21.60
N ASP A 96 30.68 -63.13 -21.94
CA ASP A 96 30.28 -63.76 -23.21
C ASP A 96 29.39 -64.98 -22.91
N GLY A 97 28.10 -64.88 -23.25
CA GLY A 97 27.15 -65.98 -23.04
C GLY A 97 27.05 -66.47 -21.59
N PRO A 98 26.60 -65.64 -20.62
CA PRO A 98 26.38 -66.10 -19.25
C PRO A 98 25.37 -67.25 -19.25
N TYR A 99 25.75 -68.41 -18.74
CA TYR A 99 24.88 -69.58 -18.71
C TYR A 99 24.30 -69.79 -17.31
N GLY A 100 25.10 -70.35 -16.39
CA GLY A 100 24.71 -70.59 -15.01
C GLY A 100 24.98 -69.39 -14.09
N ILE A 101 24.08 -69.17 -13.13
CA ILE A 101 24.16 -68.17 -12.07
C ILE A 101 24.06 -68.88 -10.71
N GLY A 102 24.89 -68.49 -9.75
CA GLY A 102 24.76 -68.94 -8.37
C GLY A 102 25.03 -67.83 -7.38
N TYR A 103 24.13 -67.62 -6.43
CA TYR A 103 24.22 -66.59 -5.40
C TYR A 103 24.57 -67.21 -4.03
N ASP A 104 25.66 -66.74 -3.43
CA ASP A 104 26.06 -67.10 -2.06
C ASP A 104 25.60 -66.02 -1.09
N SER A 105 24.49 -66.28 -0.42
CA SER A 105 23.92 -65.41 0.61
C SER A 105 24.82 -65.14 1.82
N SER A 106 25.85 -65.96 2.08
CA SER A 106 26.73 -65.77 3.26
C SER A 106 27.81 -64.73 3.02
N ASN A 107 28.29 -64.61 1.78
CA ASN A 107 29.32 -63.66 1.37
C ASN A 107 28.79 -62.56 0.43
N GLU A 108 27.49 -62.63 0.10
CA GLU A 108 26.83 -61.79 -0.91
C GLU A 108 27.54 -61.82 -2.27
N TRP A 109 28.02 -62.99 -2.68
CA TRP A 109 28.71 -63.17 -3.96
C TRP A 109 27.82 -63.78 -5.02
N LEU A 110 27.90 -63.25 -6.25
CA LEU A 110 27.24 -63.81 -7.42
C LEU A 110 28.27 -64.44 -8.36
N TYR A 111 28.19 -65.75 -8.52
CA TYR A 111 29.01 -66.54 -9.43
C TYR A 111 28.32 -66.65 -10.79
N ILE A 112 28.98 -66.21 -11.86
CA ILE A 112 28.44 -66.25 -13.22
C ILE A 112 29.36 -67.09 -14.10
N ALA A 113 28.80 -68.12 -14.74
CA ALA A 113 29.49 -68.93 -15.73
C ALA A 113 29.54 -68.18 -17.07
N ASP A 114 30.66 -67.48 -17.29
CA ASP A 114 31.02 -66.77 -18.52
C ASP A 114 31.50 -67.79 -19.57
N SER A 115 30.52 -68.43 -20.22
CA SER A 115 30.71 -69.70 -20.93
C SER A 115 31.46 -69.53 -22.23
N GLY A 116 31.28 -68.41 -22.94
CA GLY A 116 32.06 -68.09 -24.14
C GLY A 116 33.55 -67.87 -23.83
N ASN A 117 33.84 -67.34 -22.64
CA ASN A 117 35.21 -67.07 -22.19
C ASN A 117 35.84 -68.18 -21.32
N ASN A 118 35.14 -69.32 -21.12
CA ASN A 118 35.63 -70.47 -20.37
C ASN A 118 36.03 -70.15 -18.91
N ARG A 119 35.29 -69.28 -18.22
CA ARG A 119 35.60 -68.88 -16.84
C ARG A 119 34.35 -68.71 -15.99
N VAL A 120 34.56 -68.62 -14.68
CA VAL A 120 33.54 -68.18 -13.72
C VAL A 120 33.99 -66.86 -13.15
N LEU A 121 33.13 -65.84 -13.26
CA LEU A 121 33.33 -64.54 -12.64
C LEU A 121 32.60 -64.51 -11.32
N VAL A 122 33.21 -63.87 -10.32
CA VAL A 122 32.61 -63.64 -9.01
C VAL A 122 32.38 -62.14 -8.89
N PHE A 123 31.12 -61.75 -8.79
CA PHE A 123 30.71 -60.38 -8.55
C PHE A 123 30.36 -60.21 -7.08
N ASP A 124 30.76 -59.08 -6.53
CA ASP A 124 30.21 -58.62 -5.27
C ASP A 124 28.76 -58.18 -5.53
N ALA A 125 27.82 -58.87 -4.90
CA ALA A 125 26.40 -58.61 -4.97
C ALA A 125 25.87 -58.08 -3.63
N SER A 126 26.75 -57.53 -2.78
CA SER A 126 26.34 -56.73 -1.63
C SER A 126 25.49 -55.58 -2.15
N TYR A 127 24.19 -55.65 -1.87
CA TYR A 127 23.26 -54.60 -2.24
C TYR A 127 23.31 -53.54 -1.14
N ASN A 128 24.07 -52.46 -1.37
CA ASN A 128 23.89 -51.26 -0.57
C ASN A 128 22.48 -50.74 -0.90
N SER A 129 21.53 -50.97 0.01
CA SER A 129 20.24 -50.29 -0.05
C SER A 129 20.54 -48.80 -0.09
N ASN A 130 20.33 -48.17 -1.24
CA ASN A 130 20.70 -46.79 -1.44
C ASN A 130 19.99 -45.93 -0.39
N SER A 131 20.77 -45.33 0.50
CA SER A 131 20.30 -44.57 1.63
C SER A 131 20.29 -43.10 1.24
N SER A 132 19.13 -42.47 1.34
CA SER A 132 19.02 -41.06 0.97
C SER A 132 20.02 -40.19 1.75
N PRO A 133 20.81 -39.32 1.09
CA PRO A 133 21.72 -38.43 1.77
C PRO A 133 20.95 -37.47 2.68
N THR A 134 21.57 -37.03 3.77
CA THR A 134 20.90 -36.20 4.79
C THR A 134 21.61 -34.89 5.04
N PHE A 135 20.87 -33.78 5.06
CA PHE A 135 21.41 -32.50 5.52
C PHE A 135 21.59 -32.49 7.04
N THR A 136 22.78 -32.12 7.50
CA THR A 136 23.07 -31.86 8.92
C THR A 136 23.00 -30.37 9.24
N SER A 137 23.35 -29.50 8.29
CA SER A 137 23.13 -28.06 8.39
C SER A 137 23.07 -27.38 7.02
N LEU A 138 22.29 -26.31 6.94
CA LEU A 138 22.28 -25.35 5.83
C LEU A 138 22.24 -23.95 6.44
N SER A 139 23.15 -23.08 6.01
CA SER A 139 23.18 -21.68 6.46
C SER A 139 23.52 -20.74 5.31
N ALA A 140 22.94 -19.55 5.36
CA ALA A 140 23.19 -18.48 4.40
C ALA A 140 23.52 -17.18 5.15
N THR A 141 24.57 -16.49 4.73
CA THR A 141 25.02 -15.23 5.35
C THR A 141 25.24 -14.17 4.29
N SER A 142 24.66 -12.99 4.47
CA SER A 142 24.91 -11.85 3.59
C SER A 142 26.35 -11.36 3.72
N ALA A 143 26.98 -11.02 2.60
CA ALA A 143 28.29 -10.40 2.56
C ALA A 143 28.20 -8.98 3.14
N THR A 144 29.31 -8.49 3.68
CA THR A 144 29.41 -7.15 4.26
C THR A 144 29.79 -6.07 3.26
N ASP A 145 30.00 -6.43 2.00
CA ASP A 145 30.46 -5.52 0.95
C ASP A 145 29.31 -4.93 0.12
N GLU A 146 29.64 -3.98 -0.77
CA GLU A 146 28.67 -3.24 -1.58
C GLU A 146 28.05 -4.08 -2.71
N VAL A 147 28.53 -5.30 -2.95
CA VAL A 147 28.13 -6.17 -4.06
C VAL A 147 26.92 -7.04 -3.68
N GLY A 148 26.74 -7.34 -2.40
CA GLY A 148 25.57 -8.05 -1.89
C GLY A 148 25.64 -9.58 -2.00
N ASP A 149 26.85 -10.13 -2.02
CA ASP A 149 27.07 -11.58 -2.14
C ASP A 149 26.47 -12.38 -0.98
N VAL A 150 26.20 -13.68 -1.16
CA VAL A 150 25.61 -14.55 -0.13
C VAL A 150 26.45 -15.82 0.03
N SER A 151 27.11 -15.97 1.18
CA SER A 151 27.82 -17.22 1.49
C SER A 151 26.83 -18.29 1.98
N ILE A 152 26.76 -19.43 1.27
CA ILE A 152 25.88 -20.56 1.60
C ILE A 152 26.72 -21.76 2.03
N VAL A 153 26.66 -22.13 3.30
CA VAL A 153 27.34 -23.32 3.82
C VAL A 153 26.34 -24.46 3.98
N SER A 154 26.55 -25.52 3.21
CA SER A 154 25.83 -26.80 3.31
C SER A 154 26.68 -27.81 4.07
N THR A 155 26.06 -28.74 4.78
CA THR A 155 26.76 -29.89 5.36
C THR A 155 25.85 -31.10 5.24
N VAL A 156 26.34 -32.12 4.54
CA VAL A 156 25.55 -33.26 4.09
C VAL A 156 26.29 -34.52 4.49
N ASN A 157 25.56 -35.46 5.08
CA ASN A 157 26.07 -36.78 5.43
C ASN A 157 25.54 -37.80 4.42
N ASP A 158 26.47 -38.46 3.74
CA ASP A 158 26.22 -39.57 2.84
C ASP A 158 26.78 -40.85 3.47
N THR A 159 25.89 -41.79 3.75
CA THR A 159 26.22 -43.05 4.43
C THR A 159 26.68 -44.16 3.49
N ASP A 160 26.39 -44.07 2.19
CA ASP A 160 26.76 -45.08 1.19
C ASP A 160 27.87 -44.63 0.23
N ALA A 161 28.42 -43.43 0.44
CA ALA A 161 29.64 -42.95 -0.21
C ALA A 161 29.49 -42.86 -1.73
N ASN A 162 28.33 -42.40 -2.20
CA ASN A 162 28.08 -42.12 -3.60
C ASN A 162 28.53 -40.69 -3.96
N ASN A 163 28.49 -40.34 -5.25
CA ASN A 163 28.87 -38.99 -5.68
C ASN A 163 27.70 -38.03 -5.45
N LEU A 164 27.85 -37.06 -4.54
CA LEU A 164 26.80 -36.09 -4.26
C LEU A 164 26.81 -34.94 -5.27
N THR A 165 25.62 -34.57 -5.74
CA THR A 165 25.30 -33.33 -6.45
C THR A 165 24.41 -32.46 -5.55
N ILE A 166 24.89 -31.29 -5.12
CA ILE A 166 24.07 -30.33 -4.34
C ILE A 166 23.39 -29.33 -5.27
N GLN A 167 22.08 -29.21 -5.20
CA GLN A 167 21.30 -28.21 -5.92
C GLN A 167 20.76 -27.14 -4.97
N TYR A 168 20.56 -25.94 -5.51
CA TYR A 168 20.05 -24.78 -4.80
C TYR A 168 18.91 -24.15 -5.61
N HIS A 169 17.93 -23.58 -4.92
CA HIS A 169 16.87 -22.74 -5.48
C HIS A 169 16.58 -21.62 -4.50
N TYR A 170 16.11 -20.46 -4.97
CA TYR A 170 15.76 -19.36 -4.08
C TYR A 170 14.46 -18.68 -4.50
N GLU A 171 13.78 -18.13 -3.51
CA GLU A 171 12.57 -17.34 -3.68
C GLU A 171 12.66 -16.08 -2.82
N VAL A 172 12.01 -15.01 -3.27
CA VAL A 172 11.88 -13.79 -2.47
C VAL A 172 10.91 -14.06 -1.32
N GLY A 173 11.33 -13.74 -0.09
CA GLY A 173 10.53 -13.84 1.13
C GLY A 173 10.79 -15.12 1.94
N THR A 174 9.77 -15.55 2.68
CA THR A 174 9.83 -16.71 3.58
C THR A 174 9.73 -18.03 2.83
N CYS A 175 10.33 -19.08 3.38
CA CYS A 175 10.27 -20.42 2.79
C CYS A 175 8.86 -21.00 2.72
N GLY A 176 8.45 -21.39 1.52
CA GLY A 176 7.24 -22.14 1.23
C GLY A 176 7.50 -23.64 1.08
N VAL A 177 6.56 -24.34 0.45
CA VAL A 177 6.73 -25.76 0.09
C VAL A 177 7.39 -25.81 -1.28
N TYR A 178 8.59 -26.39 -1.35
CA TYR A 178 9.28 -26.63 -2.60
C TYR A 178 9.43 -28.14 -2.82
N SER A 179 8.91 -28.64 -3.94
CA SER A 179 9.17 -30.00 -4.41
C SER A 179 10.36 -29.97 -5.35
N ALA A 180 11.39 -30.77 -5.06
CA ALA A 180 12.54 -30.92 -5.94
C ALA A 180 12.06 -31.24 -7.37
N GLN A 181 12.39 -30.38 -8.33
CA GLN A 181 12.12 -30.66 -9.74
C GLN A 181 13.39 -31.25 -10.34
N ALA A 182 13.32 -32.51 -10.76
CA ALA A 182 14.38 -33.16 -11.50
C ALA A 182 14.52 -32.50 -12.89
N THR A 183 15.24 -31.39 -12.98
CA THR A 183 15.71 -30.91 -14.28
C THR A 183 16.87 -31.79 -14.72
N SER A 184 16.63 -32.54 -15.79
CA SER A 184 17.63 -33.35 -16.47
C SER A 184 18.83 -32.52 -16.97
N THR A 185 20.00 -33.16 -16.98
CA THR A 185 21.30 -32.83 -17.64
C THR A 185 22.36 -31.97 -16.94
N ILE A 186 23.18 -32.64 -16.09
CA ILE A 186 24.66 -32.87 -16.12
C ILE A 186 25.60 -31.75 -16.64
N SER A 187 26.65 -31.37 -15.87
CA SER A 187 28.09 -31.47 -16.26
C SER A 187 29.08 -30.76 -15.31
N SER A 188 29.90 -31.56 -14.61
CA SER A 188 31.23 -31.33 -13.98
C SER A 188 31.68 -29.94 -13.47
N ALA A 189 32.22 -29.91 -12.24
CA ALA A 189 33.49 -29.26 -11.92
C ALA A 189 34.25 -30.09 -10.86
N THR A 190 35.48 -30.48 -11.17
CA THR A 190 36.43 -31.12 -10.26
C THR A 190 37.26 -30.06 -9.54
N ASP A 191 37.40 -30.11 -8.22
CA ASP A 191 38.56 -30.74 -7.57
C ASP A 191 38.51 -30.60 -6.03
N SER A 192 39.14 -31.61 -5.46
CA SER A 192 39.43 -32.03 -4.09
C SER A 192 39.91 -30.94 -3.10
N VAL A 193 39.56 -31.22 -1.84
CA VAL A 193 40.21 -30.76 -0.59
C VAL A 193 39.61 -29.55 0.12
N SER A 194 39.11 -28.50 -0.54
CA SER A 194 38.51 -27.32 0.14
C SER A 194 38.04 -26.24 -0.85
N GLY A 195 37.25 -26.62 -1.86
CA GLY A 195 36.93 -25.76 -3.00
C GLY A 195 35.85 -24.72 -2.74
N SER A 196 36.17 -23.43 -2.88
CA SER A 196 35.17 -22.36 -3.09
C SER A 196 34.72 -22.38 -4.54
N LEU A 197 33.42 -22.53 -4.79
CA LEU A 197 32.81 -22.38 -6.12
C LEU A 197 32.31 -20.93 -6.30
N THR A 198 32.31 -20.42 -7.53
CA THR A 198 31.73 -19.13 -7.91
C THR A 198 30.75 -19.41 -9.06
N VAL A 199 29.49 -19.00 -8.94
CA VAL A 199 28.42 -19.25 -9.93
C VAL A 199 28.04 -17.93 -10.62
N THR A 200 27.57 -17.96 -11.88
CA THR A 200 27.18 -16.75 -12.63
C THR A 200 25.99 -17.06 -13.54
N ASN A 201 25.00 -16.16 -13.63
CA ASN A 201 23.86 -16.16 -14.56
C ASN A 201 22.74 -17.20 -14.31
N ASN A 202 22.14 -17.22 -13.12
CA ASN A 202 20.82 -17.80 -12.87
C ASN A 202 20.61 -19.27 -13.30
N VAL A 203 21.70 -20.04 -13.44
CA VAL A 203 21.68 -21.49 -13.65
C VAL A 203 22.49 -22.10 -12.51
N VAL A 204 21.79 -22.74 -11.60
CA VAL A 204 22.42 -23.40 -10.46
C VAL A 204 23.16 -24.64 -10.95
N THR A 205 24.48 -24.55 -11.01
CA THR A 205 25.35 -25.68 -11.34
C THR A 205 25.64 -26.45 -10.06
N GLY A 206 25.21 -27.70 -10.00
CA GLY A 206 25.43 -28.52 -8.81
C GLY A 206 26.91 -28.74 -8.50
N VAL A 207 27.22 -28.95 -7.21
CA VAL A 207 28.59 -29.29 -6.75
C VAL A 207 28.72 -30.81 -6.71
N ASN A 208 29.69 -31.36 -7.44
CA ASN A 208 30.04 -32.79 -7.38
C ASN A 208 31.17 -33.02 -6.38
N THR A 209 31.01 -33.97 -5.46
CA THR A 209 32.05 -34.32 -4.46
C THR A 209 32.47 -35.78 -4.57
N ALA A 210 33.63 -36.12 -4.00
CA ALA A 210 34.13 -37.49 -3.99
C ALA A 210 33.39 -38.32 -2.92
N SER A 211 33.24 -39.62 -3.18
CA SER A 211 32.58 -40.62 -2.32
C SER A 211 32.97 -40.59 -0.83
N SER A 212 34.13 -40.05 -0.46
CA SER A 212 34.62 -40.01 0.92
C SER A 212 34.31 -38.72 1.69
N ASP A 213 33.73 -37.71 1.06
CA ASP A 213 33.52 -36.38 1.66
C ASP A 213 32.23 -36.34 2.49
N THR A 214 32.35 -36.12 3.80
CA THR A 214 31.21 -36.04 4.75
C THR A 214 30.76 -34.59 5.04
N ILE A 215 31.42 -33.59 4.44
CA ILE A 215 31.18 -32.15 4.64
C ILE A 215 31.52 -31.41 3.34
N VAL A 216 30.56 -30.64 2.80
CA VAL A 216 30.72 -29.89 1.53
C VAL A 216 30.38 -28.41 1.72
N THR A 217 31.38 -27.54 1.79
CA THR A 217 31.14 -26.09 1.85
C THR A 217 31.03 -25.52 0.44
N SER A 218 29.96 -24.78 0.16
CA SER A 218 29.80 -23.99 -1.07
C SER A 218 29.94 -22.50 -0.73
N THR A 219 30.21 -21.65 -1.73
CA THR A 219 30.06 -20.20 -1.60
C THR A 219 29.25 -19.74 -2.80
N TRP A 220 28.32 -18.83 -2.61
CA TRP A 220 27.49 -18.30 -3.70
C TRP A 220 27.86 -16.85 -3.95
N ASP A 221 28.43 -16.61 -5.12
CA ASP A 221 28.68 -15.26 -5.62
C ASP A 221 27.48 -14.91 -6.49
N ILE A 222 26.66 -13.97 -6.02
CA ILE A 222 25.39 -13.62 -6.65
C ILE A 222 25.44 -12.25 -7.32
N SER A 223 26.65 -11.72 -7.51
CA SER A 223 26.92 -10.47 -8.21
C SER A 223 26.34 -10.40 -9.63
N ALA A 224 25.89 -11.53 -10.21
CA ALA A 224 25.25 -11.63 -11.52
C ALA A 224 23.71 -11.60 -11.52
N ASP A 225 23.01 -11.96 -10.43
CA ASP A 225 21.56 -12.24 -10.48
C ASP A 225 20.67 -11.03 -10.12
N SER A 226 21.22 -9.82 -10.04
CA SER A 226 20.45 -8.57 -9.84
C SER A 226 19.47 -8.64 -8.67
N LEU A 227 19.86 -9.26 -7.54
CA LEU A 227 19.02 -9.34 -6.36
C LEU A 227 18.66 -7.96 -5.83
N THR A 228 17.48 -7.87 -5.21
CA THR A 228 16.99 -6.62 -4.63
C THR A 228 17.61 -6.43 -3.24
N PRO A 229 18.33 -5.33 -2.98
CA PRO A 229 18.88 -5.03 -1.66
C PRO A 229 17.79 -4.98 -0.57
N ASN A 230 18.20 -5.09 0.69
CA ASN A 230 17.30 -5.04 1.86
C ASN A 230 16.12 -6.03 1.80
N THR A 231 16.24 -7.12 1.04
CA THR A 231 15.16 -8.06 0.78
C THR A 231 15.50 -9.42 1.40
N GLU A 232 14.51 -10.05 2.01
CA GLU A 232 14.62 -11.41 2.53
C GLU A 232 14.43 -12.41 1.38
N TYR A 233 15.25 -13.46 1.39
CA TYR A 233 15.23 -14.56 0.45
C TYR A 233 15.19 -15.89 1.21
N CYS A 234 14.34 -16.80 0.76
CA CYS A 234 14.41 -18.19 1.14
C CYS A 234 15.31 -18.93 0.17
N LEU A 235 16.21 -19.74 0.71
CA LEU A 235 17.04 -20.68 -0.01
C LEU A 235 16.55 -22.10 0.27
N TYR A 236 16.38 -22.88 -0.79
CA TYR A 236 16.12 -24.30 -0.78
C TYR A 236 17.37 -25.03 -1.28
N SER A 237 17.70 -26.15 -0.66
CA SER A 237 18.76 -27.03 -1.12
C SER A 237 18.38 -28.49 -0.97
N PHE A 238 18.76 -29.31 -1.94
CA PHE A 238 18.63 -30.75 -1.89
C PHE A 238 19.86 -31.38 -2.53
N THR A 239 20.17 -32.61 -2.13
CA THR A 239 21.30 -33.37 -2.67
C THR A 239 20.83 -34.62 -3.37
N ASN A 240 21.45 -34.94 -4.49
CA ASN A 240 21.24 -36.19 -5.23
C ASN A 240 22.55 -37.00 -5.22
N ASP A 241 22.50 -38.28 -4.91
CA ASP A 241 23.68 -39.16 -4.88
C ASP A 241 23.92 -39.93 -6.20
N GLY A 242 23.16 -39.61 -7.24
CA GLY A 242 23.12 -40.31 -8.52
C GLY A 242 21.92 -41.26 -8.68
N THR A 243 21.25 -41.63 -7.59
CA THR A 243 20.13 -42.58 -7.58
C THR A 243 18.92 -42.13 -6.77
N VAL A 244 19.11 -41.42 -5.65
CA VAL A 244 18.02 -40.86 -4.82
C VAL A 244 18.30 -39.41 -4.40
N ASP A 245 17.23 -38.68 -4.12
CA ASP A 245 17.28 -37.32 -3.59
C ASP A 245 17.18 -37.31 -2.06
N SER A 246 17.81 -36.33 -1.42
CA SER A 246 17.55 -35.96 -0.03
C SER A 246 16.20 -35.26 0.12
N ASP A 247 15.73 -35.18 1.36
CA ASP A 247 14.75 -34.16 1.72
C ASP A 247 15.30 -32.75 1.41
N VAL A 248 14.39 -31.82 1.11
CA VAL A 248 14.73 -30.41 0.88
C VAL A 248 15.04 -29.74 2.22
N SER A 249 16.25 -29.19 2.34
CA SER A 249 16.66 -28.31 3.43
C SER A 249 16.43 -26.85 3.06
N THR A 250 16.05 -26.01 4.02
CA THR A 250 15.78 -24.60 3.78
C THR A 250 16.44 -23.69 4.80
N THR A 251 16.75 -22.47 4.38
CA THR A 251 17.24 -21.39 5.24
C THR A 251 16.86 -20.04 4.65
N THR A 252 16.90 -18.98 5.45
CA THR A 252 16.59 -17.62 4.99
C THR A 252 17.80 -16.70 5.14
N VAL A 253 17.92 -15.74 4.24
CA VAL A 253 18.92 -14.68 4.31
C VAL A 253 18.30 -13.34 3.94
N THR A 254 18.63 -12.30 4.69
CA THR A 254 18.22 -10.93 4.38
C THR A 254 19.42 -10.17 3.86
N LEU A 255 19.32 -9.68 2.62
CA LEU A 255 20.38 -8.87 2.03
C LEU A 255 20.50 -7.52 2.73
N ASN A 256 21.70 -6.95 2.71
CA ASN A 256 21.94 -5.63 3.23
C ASN A 256 21.26 -4.58 2.33
N PRO A 257 20.82 -3.43 2.87
CA PRO A 257 20.39 -2.31 2.05
C PRO A 257 21.54 -1.74 1.23
N ALA A 258 21.23 -1.31 0.02
CA ALA A 258 22.20 -0.60 -0.82
C ALA A 258 22.44 0.82 -0.30
N LYS A 259 23.64 1.35 -0.51
CA LYS A 259 23.97 2.72 -0.13
C LYS A 259 23.08 3.72 -0.89
N PRO A 260 22.35 4.64 -0.21
CA PRO A 260 21.64 5.71 -0.90
C PRO A 260 22.61 6.61 -1.67
N LEU A 261 22.27 6.96 -2.92
CA LEU A 261 23.15 7.74 -3.80
C LEU A 261 22.60 9.14 -4.04
N SER A 262 23.47 10.03 -4.54
CA SER A 262 23.10 11.37 -5.00
C SER A 262 22.35 12.21 -3.95
N LEU A 263 22.74 12.10 -2.67
CA LEU A 263 22.14 12.91 -1.61
C LEU A 263 22.38 14.40 -1.89
N SER A 264 21.28 15.11 -2.11
CA SER A 264 21.25 16.55 -2.30
C SER A 264 20.50 17.19 -1.14
N ALA A 265 21.14 18.13 -0.47
CA ALA A 265 20.51 19.00 0.50
C ALA A 265 20.46 20.42 -0.06
N SER A 266 19.31 21.07 0.11
CA SER A 266 19.13 22.49 -0.22
C SER A 266 18.56 23.21 0.98
N ALA A 267 19.16 24.36 1.32
CA ALA A 267 18.65 25.21 2.36
C ALA A 267 17.26 25.73 1.95
N ASN A 268 16.32 25.65 2.87
CA ASN A 268 14.95 26.06 2.66
C ASN A 268 14.61 27.11 3.72
N GLY A 269 15.07 28.33 3.47
CA GLY A 269 15.02 29.44 4.42
C GLY A 269 16.01 29.29 5.59
N GLN A 270 15.62 29.82 6.75
CA GLN A 270 16.49 29.97 7.92
C GLN A 270 16.46 28.75 8.84
N THR A 271 15.37 27.99 8.85
CA THR A 271 15.11 26.97 9.88
C THR A 271 14.76 25.60 9.30
N SER A 272 14.96 25.40 8.00
CA SER A 272 14.67 24.12 7.34
C SER A 272 15.59 23.80 6.16
N ALA A 273 15.62 22.54 5.75
CA ALA A 273 16.33 22.06 4.58
C ALA A 273 15.54 20.95 3.88
N ASN A 274 15.53 20.96 2.55
CA ASN A 274 14.95 19.87 1.75
C ASN A 274 16.06 18.92 1.30
N LEU A 275 15.85 17.63 1.53
CA LEU A 275 16.74 16.56 1.11
C LEU A 275 16.07 15.67 0.07
N SER A 276 16.87 15.23 -0.91
CA SER A 276 16.51 14.20 -1.87
C SER A 276 17.69 13.28 -2.15
N TRP A 277 17.42 12.01 -2.44
CA TRP A 277 18.42 11.01 -2.80
C TRP A 277 17.80 9.98 -3.76
N SER A 278 18.60 9.04 -4.29
CA SER A 278 18.09 7.86 -4.99
C SER A 278 18.16 6.63 -4.09
N ALA A 279 17.16 5.76 -4.22
CA ALA A 279 17.05 4.54 -3.42
C ALA A 279 18.14 3.50 -3.74
N ASN A 280 18.84 3.60 -4.87
CA ASN A 280 19.84 2.62 -5.31
C ASN A 280 19.30 1.17 -5.28
N ASN A 281 18.14 0.94 -5.91
CA ASN A 281 17.41 -0.33 -5.96
C ASN A 281 16.85 -0.85 -4.63
N ASN A 282 17.00 -0.13 -3.51
CA ASN A 282 16.31 -0.49 -2.27
C ASN A 282 14.77 -0.46 -2.45
N PRO A 283 14.03 -1.41 -1.85
CA PRO A 283 12.57 -1.47 -1.83
C PRO A 283 11.92 -0.21 -1.25
N ASN A 284 10.69 0.09 -1.65
CA ASN A 284 9.89 1.19 -1.10
C ASN A 284 9.52 1.03 0.38
N THR A 285 9.71 -0.16 0.95
CA THR A 285 9.58 -0.45 2.39
C THR A 285 10.83 -0.09 3.19
N THR A 286 11.94 0.24 2.51
CA THR A 286 13.19 0.62 3.17
C THR A 286 13.01 1.89 3.97
N VAL A 287 13.31 1.81 5.27
CA VAL A 287 13.29 2.97 6.15
C VAL A 287 14.62 3.71 6.03
N TYR A 288 14.54 4.99 5.73
CA TYR A 288 15.66 5.92 5.74
C TYR A 288 15.59 6.78 7.02
N LYS A 289 16.72 6.90 7.74
CA LYS A 289 16.87 7.81 8.88
C LYS A 289 17.80 8.96 8.51
N ILE A 290 17.37 10.20 8.77
CA ILE A 290 18.07 11.43 8.38
C ILE A 290 18.88 11.96 9.57
N TYR A 291 20.18 12.12 9.39
CA TYR A 291 21.09 12.59 10.43
C TYR A 291 21.81 13.87 10.03
N SER A 292 22.13 14.71 11.00
CA SER A 292 23.24 15.67 10.90
C SER A 292 24.21 15.44 12.05
N GLY A 293 25.44 15.02 11.72
CA GLY A 293 26.36 14.47 12.71
C GLY A 293 25.75 13.23 13.38
N SER A 294 25.64 13.25 14.72
CA SER A 294 25.01 12.18 15.50
C SER A 294 23.51 12.41 15.79
N THR A 295 22.95 13.55 15.39
CA THR A 295 21.56 13.91 15.71
C THR A 295 20.59 13.38 14.66
N LEU A 296 19.59 12.61 15.08
CA LEU A 296 18.50 12.12 14.24
C LEU A 296 17.42 13.21 14.10
N TYR A 297 17.07 13.57 12.86
CA TYR A 297 16.00 14.54 12.58
C TYR A 297 14.67 13.88 12.23
N GLY A 298 14.70 12.62 11.78
CA GLY A 298 13.49 11.85 11.51
C GLY A 298 13.73 10.65 10.61
N SER A 299 12.64 10.00 10.24
CA SER A 299 12.65 8.83 9.36
C SER A 299 11.56 8.92 8.30
N THR A 300 11.78 8.27 7.16
CA THR A 300 10.84 8.20 6.04
C THR A 300 11.09 6.94 5.22
N THR A 301 10.10 6.48 4.48
CA THR A 301 10.26 5.45 3.43
C THR A 301 10.37 6.07 2.02
N SER A 302 10.11 7.37 1.89
CA SER A 302 10.28 8.12 0.64
C SER A 302 11.75 8.49 0.41
N THR A 303 12.14 8.76 -0.83
CA THR A 303 13.50 9.21 -1.18
C THR A 303 13.70 10.74 -1.07
N SER A 304 12.91 11.36 -0.21
CA SER A 304 12.97 12.79 0.11
C SER A 304 12.51 13.05 1.54
N TYR A 305 13.00 14.13 2.13
CA TYR A 305 12.64 14.55 3.48
C TYR A 305 12.87 16.04 3.70
N THR A 306 11.96 16.71 4.41
CA THR A 306 12.14 18.11 4.83
C THR A 306 12.51 18.15 6.31
N VAL A 307 13.75 18.54 6.60
CA VAL A 307 14.22 18.76 7.97
C VAL A 307 13.77 20.14 8.43
N THR A 308 13.16 20.23 9.60
CA THR A 308 12.70 21.48 10.24
C THR A 308 13.38 21.68 11.59
N GLY A 309 13.24 22.86 12.19
CA GLY A 309 13.83 23.17 13.49
C GLY A 309 15.35 23.44 13.46
N LEU A 310 15.90 23.78 12.29
CA LEU A 310 17.30 24.17 12.15
C LEU A 310 17.54 25.58 12.69
N THR A 311 18.79 25.87 13.04
CA THR A 311 19.23 27.21 13.46
C THR A 311 19.63 28.03 12.23
N ALA A 312 19.25 29.30 12.21
CA ALA A 312 19.58 30.23 11.13
C ALA A 312 21.09 30.47 10.99
N GLY A 313 21.56 30.64 9.75
CA GLY A 313 22.97 30.93 9.43
C GLY A 313 23.95 29.83 9.84
N THR A 314 23.46 28.62 10.08
CA THR A 314 24.24 27.51 10.62
C THR A 314 24.48 26.48 9.52
N SER A 315 25.72 26.02 9.41
CA SER A 315 26.08 24.95 8.48
C SER A 315 25.67 23.59 9.05
N TYR A 316 24.97 22.80 8.25
CA TYR A 316 24.59 21.43 8.55
C TYR A 316 25.14 20.50 7.49
N THR A 317 25.67 19.37 7.93
CA THR A 317 26.10 18.27 7.06
C THR A 317 25.17 17.10 7.31
N PHE A 318 24.42 16.71 6.30
CA PHE A 318 23.43 15.64 6.39
C PHE A 318 23.95 14.34 5.80
N THR A 319 23.56 13.23 6.42
CA THR A 319 23.68 11.87 5.89
C THR A 319 22.34 11.16 5.99
N VAL A 320 22.11 10.20 5.09
CA VAL A 320 20.92 9.36 5.09
C VAL A 320 21.35 7.92 5.32
N ARG A 321 20.75 7.27 6.32
CA ARG A 321 21.01 5.88 6.67
C ARG A 321 19.86 5.01 6.19
N ALA A 322 20.13 4.11 5.25
CA ALA A 322 19.21 3.04 4.89
C ALA A 322 19.31 1.94 5.96
N ILE A 323 18.18 1.60 6.57
CA ILE A 323 18.14 0.69 7.71
C ILE A 323 17.91 -0.75 7.27
N TYR A 324 18.60 -1.68 7.91
CA TYR A 324 18.48 -3.10 7.65
C TYR A 324 17.12 -3.62 8.12
N ASN A 325 16.43 -4.35 7.25
CA ASN A 325 15.15 -4.99 7.58
C ASN A 325 15.31 -6.09 8.63
N SER A 326 16.48 -6.72 8.73
CA SER A 326 16.76 -7.81 9.67
C SER A 326 16.88 -7.35 11.14
N ASP A 327 17.41 -6.16 11.41
CA ASP A 327 17.79 -5.79 12.78
C ASP A 327 17.48 -4.34 13.21
N ASN A 328 16.93 -3.49 12.32
CA ASN A 328 16.55 -2.07 12.54
C ASN A 328 17.62 -1.18 13.23
N THR A 329 18.84 -1.69 13.40
CA THR A 329 19.94 -1.08 14.17
C THR A 329 21.17 -0.90 13.28
N SER A 330 21.45 -1.85 12.40
CA SER A 330 22.44 -1.76 11.34
C SER A 330 21.95 -0.87 10.20
N TYR A 331 22.90 -0.24 9.50
CA TYR A 331 22.60 0.69 8.43
C TYR A 331 23.74 0.81 7.42
N VAL A 332 23.40 1.21 6.19
CA VAL A 332 24.36 1.74 5.22
C VAL A 332 24.12 3.24 5.06
N GLU A 333 25.19 4.02 5.19
CA GLU A 333 25.12 5.49 5.18
C GLU A 333 25.51 6.07 3.82
N SER A 334 24.74 7.05 3.35
CA SER A 334 25.02 7.78 2.12
C SER A 334 26.30 8.61 2.23
N ASP A 335 26.77 9.14 1.09
CA ASP A 335 27.69 10.28 1.13
C ASP A 335 27.01 11.49 1.79
N SER A 336 27.82 12.38 2.37
CA SER A 336 27.30 13.55 3.07
C SER A 336 26.97 14.70 2.12
N SER A 337 25.89 15.44 2.41
CA SER A 337 25.52 16.66 1.70
C SER A 337 25.44 17.83 2.68
N SER A 338 26.16 18.92 2.39
CA SER A 338 26.24 20.07 3.30
C SER A 338 25.45 21.26 2.78
N ILE A 339 24.78 21.93 3.69
CA ILE A 339 24.07 23.20 3.45
C ILE A 339 24.44 24.20 4.53
N THR A 340 24.20 25.47 4.25
CA THR A 340 24.13 26.49 5.30
C THR A 340 22.75 27.10 5.22
N THR A 341 21.99 27.03 6.30
CA THR A 341 20.69 27.69 6.38
C THR A 341 20.88 29.19 6.17
N SER A 342 19.86 29.86 5.64
CA SER A 342 19.94 31.32 5.48
C SER A 342 20.18 31.98 6.84
N ALA A 343 21.06 32.98 6.88
CA ALA A 343 21.31 33.76 8.10
C ALA A 343 20.07 34.54 8.53
N ILE A 344 20.03 34.94 9.80
CA ILE A 344 19.08 35.96 10.26
C ILE A 344 19.38 37.23 9.46
N ALA A 345 18.43 37.63 8.64
CA ALA A 345 18.56 38.76 7.72
C ALA A 345 17.51 39.82 8.06
N ASN A 346 17.84 41.09 7.81
CA ASN A 346 16.88 42.20 7.95
C ASN A 346 15.76 42.12 6.90
N PHE A 347 15.93 41.29 5.88
CA PHE A 347 14.90 40.96 4.91
C PHE A 347 15.03 39.49 4.46
N VAL A 348 13.93 38.87 4.07
CA VAL A 348 13.87 37.50 3.52
C VAL A 348 13.20 37.56 2.14
N ILE A 349 13.79 36.92 1.14
CA ILE A 349 13.18 36.75 -0.19
C ILE A 349 12.54 35.36 -0.26
N LEU A 350 11.26 35.30 -0.64
CA LEU A 350 10.44 34.08 -0.72
C LEU A 350 9.87 33.93 -2.13
N THR A 351 9.75 32.69 -2.62
CA THR A 351 8.95 32.33 -3.79
C THR A 351 7.93 31.28 -3.38
N LEU A 352 6.63 31.58 -3.46
CA LEU A 352 5.56 30.66 -3.07
C LEU A 352 4.62 30.39 -4.25
N SER A 353 4.16 29.14 -4.38
CA SER A 353 3.15 28.70 -5.35
C SER A 353 1.72 28.84 -4.81
N ASN A 354 0.75 29.00 -5.70
CA ASN A 354 -0.69 29.14 -5.36
C ASN A 354 -1.35 27.83 -4.88
N ASP A 355 -0.61 26.71 -4.85
CA ASP A 355 -1.15 25.37 -4.53
C ASP A 355 -0.97 24.95 -3.06
N ASN A 356 -0.30 25.76 -2.22
CA ASN A 356 0.10 25.32 -0.88
C ASN A 356 -0.97 25.62 0.17
N ALA A 357 -1.84 24.63 0.42
CA ALA A 357 -2.80 24.62 1.52
C ALA A 357 -2.16 24.48 2.93
N THR A 358 -0.84 24.53 3.04
CA THR A 358 -0.10 24.43 4.31
C THR A 358 0.83 25.63 4.50
N PRO A 359 0.85 26.27 5.69
CA PRO A 359 1.67 27.44 5.96
C PRO A 359 3.15 27.08 5.79
N SER A 360 3.86 27.90 5.01
CA SER A 360 5.27 27.69 4.75
C SER A 360 6.13 28.58 5.66
N TYR A 361 6.96 27.90 6.46
CA TYR A 361 8.16 28.37 7.17
C TYR A 361 8.03 29.44 8.27
N GLN A 362 8.76 29.21 9.35
CA GLN A 362 9.05 30.19 10.42
C GLN A 362 10.27 31.02 10.01
N PHE A 363 10.11 32.32 9.79
CA PHE A 363 11.26 33.24 9.74
C PHE A 363 11.44 33.94 11.08
N LEU A 364 12.68 34.00 11.55
CA LEU A 364 13.03 34.60 12.83
C LEU A 364 13.42 36.07 12.60
N SER A 365 12.65 36.98 13.20
CA SER A 365 13.04 38.38 13.27
C SER A 365 14.22 38.59 14.23
N LYS A 366 14.96 39.70 14.09
CA LYS A 366 15.92 40.12 15.13
C LYS A 366 15.28 40.40 16.50
N LEU A 367 13.95 40.42 16.57
CA LEU A 367 13.16 40.60 17.79
C LEU A 367 12.73 39.27 18.42
N GLY A 368 12.95 38.13 17.74
CA GLY A 368 12.61 36.79 18.24
C GLY A 368 11.21 36.29 17.87
N ASP A 369 10.49 37.04 17.03
CA ASP A 369 9.14 36.69 16.59
C ASP A 369 9.16 35.69 15.43
N ILE A 370 8.16 34.81 15.42
CA ILE A 370 7.94 33.78 14.40
C ILE A 370 6.75 34.22 13.54
N HIS A 371 6.95 34.25 12.23
CA HIS A 371 5.91 34.58 11.26
C HIS A 371 5.87 33.52 10.15
N THR A 372 4.71 33.27 9.55
CA THR A 372 4.56 32.44 8.34
C THR A 372 3.87 33.22 7.22
N ALA A 373 3.98 32.78 5.96
CA ALA A 373 3.38 33.46 4.81
C ALA A 373 2.71 32.47 3.84
N VAL A 374 1.61 32.89 3.21
CA VAL A 374 0.87 32.15 2.16
C VAL A 374 0.55 33.09 1.00
N VAL A 375 0.55 32.56 -0.23
CA VAL A 375 -0.05 33.23 -1.41
C VAL A 375 -1.48 32.73 -1.51
N ASP A 376 -2.44 33.61 -1.25
CA ASP A 376 -3.85 33.28 -1.20
C ASP A 376 -4.46 33.21 -2.61
N ASP A 377 -3.99 34.06 -3.53
CA ASP A 377 -4.44 34.09 -4.91
C ASP A 377 -3.46 34.82 -5.84
N ILE A 378 -3.58 34.59 -7.15
CA ILE A 378 -2.89 35.34 -8.21
C ILE A 378 -3.93 35.90 -9.18
N ILE A 379 -4.02 37.23 -9.23
CA ILE A 379 -5.05 37.97 -9.95
C ILE A 379 -4.42 38.61 -11.20
N ASP A 380 -5.03 38.39 -12.36
CA ASP A 380 -4.73 39.15 -13.58
C ASP A 380 -5.61 40.41 -13.64
N ASP A 381 -5.00 41.57 -13.37
CA ASP A 381 -5.66 42.87 -13.46
C ASP A 381 -5.20 43.60 -14.72
N GLY A 382 -5.89 43.34 -15.83
CA GLY A 382 -5.66 44.03 -17.10
C GLY A 382 -4.29 43.76 -17.74
N GLY A 383 -3.74 42.56 -17.59
CA GLY A 383 -2.44 42.16 -18.12
C GLY A 383 -1.28 42.38 -17.14
N THR A 384 -1.57 42.86 -15.93
CA THR A 384 -0.60 42.95 -14.83
C THR A 384 -0.96 41.91 -13.77
N LEU A 385 -0.10 40.92 -13.58
CA LEU A 385 -0.28 39.91 -12.55
C LEU A 385 0.02 40.49 -11.16
N LYS A 386 -0.90 40.24 -10.23
CA LYS A 386 -0.82 40.61 -8.82
C LYS A 386 -0.95 39.36 -7.96
N ALA A 387 -0.27 39.32 -6.82
CA ALA A 387 -0.43 38.24 -5.85
C ALA A 387 -1.06 38.78 -4.56
N GLN A 388 -2.04 38.05 -4.02
CA GLN A 388 -2.56 38.25 -2.67
C GLN A 388 -1.76 37.40 -1.69
N LEU A 389 -1.26 38.01 -0.62
CA LEU A 389 -0.43 37.33 0.38
C LEU A 389 -0.95 37.59 1.79
N THR A 390 -0.96 36.54 2.62
CA THR A 390 -1.27 36.63 4.04
C THR A 390 -0.07 36.23 4.89
N ILE A 391 0.35 37.15 5.77
CA ILE A 391 1.42 36.95 6.75
C ILE A 391 0.80 36.60 8.11
N HIS A 392 1.07 35.40 8.64
CA HIS A 392 0.50 34.88 9.88
C HIS A 392 1.45 35.11 11.07
N SER A 393 1.13 36.13 11.87
CA SER A 393 1.57 36.33 13.27
C SER A 393 0.44 37.02 14.04
N ASN A 394 -0.09 38.09 13.43
CA ASN A 394 -1.46 38.56 13.46
C ASN A 394 -1.83 38.79 11.97
N PRO A 395 -2.76 38.04 11.36
CA PRO A 395 -2.89 37.98 9.90
C PRO A 395 -2.97 39.36 9.24
N ALA A 396 -1.97 39.68 8.42
CA ALA A 396 -1.95 40.87 7.59
C ALA A 396 -1.98 40.45 6.12
N THR A 397 -2.99 40.91 5.39
CA THR A 397 -3.16 40.59 3.96
C THR A 397 -2.79 41.79 3.10
N VAL A 398 -1.97 41.55 2.08
CA VAL A 398 -1.55 42.55 1.09
C VAL A 398 -1.78 42.01 -0.32
N THR A 399 -2.02 42.91 -1.28
CA THR A 399 -2.17 42.55 -2.70
C THR A 399 -1.25 43.44 -3.51
N LEU A 400 -0.23 42.86 -4.16
CA LEU A 400 0.87 43.59 -4.77
C LEU A 400 1.19 43.07 -6.18
N ALA A 401 1.44 43.97 -7.13
CA ALA A 401 2.05 43.70 -8.43
C ALA A 401 3.58 43.68 -8.33
N ALA A 402 4.27 43.10 -9.33
CA ALA A 402 5.73 43.15 -9.40
C ALA A 402 6.27 44.59 -9.31
N GLY A 403 7.17 44.84 -8.37
CA GLY A 403 7.75 46.15 -8.04
C GLY A 403 7.00 46.95 -6.97
N GLU A 404 5.82 46.53 -6.53
CA GLU A 404 5.04 47.21 -5.48
C GLU A 404 5.50 46.80 -4.08
N SER A 405 5.30 47.67 -3.09
CA SER A 405 5.58 47.36 -1.69
C SER A 405 4.54 47.96 -0.75
N GLN A 406 4.31 47.32 0.40
CA GLN A 406 3.39 47.76 1.43
C GLN A 406 3.96 47.49 2.83
N ASN A 407 3.84 48.48 3.71
CA ASN A 407 4.15 48.32 5.14
C ASN A 407 2.96 47.67 5.85
N ILE A 408 3.24 46.72 6.73
CA ILE A 408 2.26 45.99 7.54
C ILE A 408 2.64 46.01 9.02
N ASP A 409 1.62 45.96 9.87
CA ASP A 409 1.73 45.79 11.32
C ASP A 409 1.43 44.34 11.66
N THR A 410 2.48 43.56 11.92
CA THR A 410 2.40 42.12 12.14
C THR A 410 2.18 41.73 13.60
N ASN A 411 2.23 42.69 14.53
CA ASN A 411 2.04 42.46 15.97
C ASN A 411 0.77 43.16 16.53
N GLY A 412 0.09 43.97 15.73
CA GLY A 412 -1.17 44.63 16.08
C GLY A 412 -1.04 45.80 17.06
N ASN A 413 0.15 46.38 17.22
CA ASN A 413 0.40 47.50 18.14
C ASN A 413 0.07 48.88 17.54
N GLY A 414 -0.43 48.92 16.30
CA GLY A 414 -0.76 50.14 15.56
C GLY A 414 0.42 50.78 14.86
N SER A 415 1.61 50.15 14.86
CA SER A 415 2.81 50.60 14.17
C SER A 415 3.30 49.52 13.20
N ASN A 416 3.57 49.90 11.96
CA ASN A 416 4.11 48.95 10.99
C ASN A 416 5.53 48.50 11.39
N ASP A 417 5.76 47.19 11.38
CA ASP A 417 7.02 46.55 11.76
C ASP A 417 7.64 45.73 10.61
N MET A 418 6.97 45.64 9.46
CA MET A 418 7.45 44.91 8.28
C MET A 418 7.03 45.59 6.96
N ILE A 419 7.85 45.45 5.92
CA ILE A 419 7.56 45.82 4.53
C ILE A 419 7.44 44.53 3.73
N VAL A 420 6.38 44.38 2.95
CA VAL A 420 6.27 43.37 1.90
C VAL A 420 6.58 44.03 0.56
N THR A 421 7.61 43.59 -0.15
CA THR A 421 7.95 44.06 -1.50
C THR A 421 7.78 42.93 -2.49
N MET A 422 6.91 43.08 -3.48
CA MET A 422 6.72 42.07 -4.52
C MET A 422 7.81 42.23 -5.57
N ASN A 423 8.65 41.21 -5.76
CA ASN A 423 9.75 41.27 -6.72
C ASN A 423 9.29 40.81 -8.11
N SER A 424 8.48 39.75 -8.17
CA SER A 424 7.86 39.25 -9.42
C SER A 424 6.61 38.42 -9.15
N VAL A 425 5.71 38.37 -10.13
CA VAL A 425 4.50 37.54 -10.11
C VAL A 425 4.40 36.79 -11.43
N SER A 426 4.13 35.48 -11.38
CA SER A 426 3.85 34.61 -12.52
C SER A 426 2.47 33.99 -12.40
N SER A 427 2.01 33.24 -13.40
CA SER A 427 0.67 32.60 -13.39
C SER A 427 0.49 31.53 -12.31
N GLY A 428 1.55 31.10 -11.61
CA GLY A 428 1.49 30.05 -10.60
C GLY A 428 2.32 30.30 -9.35
N SER A 429 3.04 31.42 -9.27
CA SER A 429 3.89 31.74 -8.11
C SER A 429 4.14 33.24 -7.95
N ALA A 430 4.44 33.66 -6.73
CA ALA A 430 4.87 35.02 -6.41
C ALA A 430 6.24 35.01 -5.72
N ASN A 431 7.16 35.87 -6.16
CA ASN A 431 8.43 36.13 -5.50
C ASN A 431 8.37 37.49 -4.79
N PHE A 432 8.63 37.52 -3.49
CA PHE A 432 8.51 38.72 -2.67
C PHE A 432 9.58 38.79 -1.58
N THR A 433 9.82 39.99 -1.07
CA THR A 433 10.78 40.31 -0.02
C THR A 433 10.04 40.83 1.21
N LEU A 434 10.24 40.22 2.38
CA LEU A 434 9.78 40.74 3.66
C LEU A 434 10.94 41.47 4.33
N THR A 435 10.81 42.75 4.66
CA THR A 435 11.86 43.58 5.29
C THR A 435 11.39 44.09 6.65
N PHE A 436 12.19 43.92 7.71
CA PHE A 436 11.85 44.45 9.03
C PHE A 436 12.05 45.97 9.12
N LEU A 437 11.10 46.65 9.75
CA LEU A 437 11.20 48.06 10.12
C LEU A 437 11.67 48.16 11.57
N SER A 438 12.80 48.83 11.81
CA SER A 438 13.22 49.15 13.18
C SER A 438 12.27 50.18 13.79
N ALA A 439 11.84 49.95 15.04
CA ALA A 439 11.03 50.91 15.80
C ALA A 439 11.66 52.32 15.75
N GLY A 440 10.94 53.29 15.17
CA GLY A 440 11.37 54.70 15.06
C GLY A 440 12.01 55.13 13.72
N SER A 441 11.91 54.35 12.64
CA SER A 441 12.37 54.78 11.30
C SER A 441 11.56 55.98 10.76
N SER A 442 12.26 57.05 10.40
CA SER A 442 11.74 58.35 9.94
C SER A 442 11.20 58.38 8.51
N ASN A 443 11.11 57.23 7.83
CA ASN A 443 10.57 57.13 6.47
C ASN A 443 9.12 56.67 6.48
N ILE A 444 8.29 57.47 7.15
CA ILE A 444 6.86 57.26 7.25
C ILE A 444 6.19 57.86 6.00
N TYR A 445 5.73 57.02 5.06
CA TYR A 445 4.71 57.44 4.09
C TYR A 445 3.33 57.26 4.75
N ASP A 446 3.02 58.17 5.68
CA ASP A 446 1.74 58.26 6.39
C ASP A 446 0.88 59.37 5.79
N ASN A 447 -0.17 58.98 5.07
CA ASN A 447 -1.49 59.60 5.26
C ASN A 447 -2.51 58.78 4.46
N PRO A 448 -3.10 57.72 5.03
CA PRO A 448 -4.44 57.32 4.58
C PRO A 448 -5.38 58.53 4.73
N PRO A 449 -6.40 58.68 3.87
CA PRO A 449 -7.38 59.76 4.00
C PRO A 449 -8.00 59.80 5.41
N LYS A 450 -8.27 61.00 5.94
CA LYS A 450 -8.74 61.21 7.33
C LYS A 450 -10.17 61.76 7.35
N VAL A 451 -10.93 61.47 8.39
CA VAL A 451 -12.27 62.08 8.57
C VAL A 451 -12.10 63.52 9.02
N ILE A 452 -12.89 64.44 8.45
CA ILE A 452 -12.93 65.83 8.92
C ILE A 452 -13.40 65.86 10.38
N GLU A 453 -12.60 66.46 11.25
CA GLU A 453 -12.85 66.50 12.70
C GLU A 453 -14.27 67.02 13.02
N GLY A 454 -14.97 66.33 13.92
CA GLY A 454 -16.35 66.67 14.31
C GLY A 454 -17.45 66.18 13.35
N THR A 455 -17.13 65.41 12.31
CA THR A 455 -18.09 64.85 11.35
C THR A 455 -18.13 63.32 11.34
N LYS A 456 -19.15 62.73 10.70
CA LYS A 456 -19.15 61.29 10.34
C LYS A 456 -18.57 61.12 8.94
N ALA A 457 -17.72 60.11 8.75
CA ALA A 457 -17.08 59.83 7.46
C ALA A 457 -18.06 59.65 6.31
N ILE A 458 -19.20 58.98 6.56
CA ILE A 458 -20.28 58.75 5.60
C ILE A 458 -21.62 59.08 6.28
N THR A 459 -22.50 59.78 5.58
CA THR A 459 -23.92 59.92 5.96
C THR A 459 -24.83 59.54 4.80
N ILE A 460 -25.94 58.85 5.08
CA ILE A 460 -26.94 58.44 4.08
C ILE A 460 -28.15 59.37 4.22
N ASN A 461 -28.61 59.96 3.12
CA ASN A 461 -29.72 60.93 3.10
C ASN A 461 -29.57 62.01 4.17
N SER A 462 -28.35 62.56 4.32
CA SER A 462 -28.04 63.57 5.35
C SER A 462 -28.25 63.12 6.80
N GLY A 463 -28.20 61.81 7.07
CA GLY A 463 -28.25 61.24 8.42
C GLY A 463 -29.63 60.74 8.85
N GLU A 464 -30.57 60.61 7.93
CA GLU A 464 -31.89 60.02 8.19
C GLU A 464 -31.81 58.59 8.72
N ALA A 465 -32.70 58.22 9.64
CA ALA A 465 -32.73 56.89 10.23
C ALA A 465 -33.40 55.83 9.31
N THR A 466 -34.31 56.27 8.43
CA THR A 466 -35.10 55.39 7.57
C THR A 466 -35.29 55.95 6.16
N THR A 467 -35.46 55.08 5.15
CA THR A 467 -35.86 55.47 3.79
C THR A 467 -36.93 54.52 3.24
N LYS A 468 -37.73 54.97 2.26
CA LYS A 468 -38.71 54.14 1.54
C LYS A 468 -38.23 53.68 0.16
N THR A 469 -37.20 54.33 -0.38
CA THR A 469 -36.65 54.09 -1.71
C THR A 469 -35.27 53.47 -1.59
N ARG A 470 -34.91 52.60 -2.54
CA ARG A 470 -33.54 52.06 -2.65
C ARG A 470 -32.53 53.11 -3.09
N GLY A 471 -32.96 54.09 -3.89
CA GLY A 471 -32.14 55.25 -4.22
C GLY A 471 -31.95 56.13 -2.99
N VAL A 472 -30.69 56.36 -2.62
CA VAL A 472 -30.24 57.23 -1.53
C VAL A 472 -29.07 58.08 -1.99
N THR A 473 -28.80 59.18 -1.30
CA THR A 473 -27.62 60.01 -1.53
C THR A 473 -26.64 59.82 -0.37
N LEU A 474 -25.39 59.50 -0.70
CA LEU A 474 -24.27 59.39 0.24
C LEU A 474 -23.51 60.73 0.28
N ASN A 475 -23.20 61.22 1.47
CA ASN A 475 -22.28 62.34 1.66
C ASN A 475 -21.03 61.87 2.40
N PHE A 476 -19.85 62.25 1.90
CA PHE A 476 -18.54 61.86 2.40
C PHE A 476 -17.79 63.05 2.99
N ASN A 477 -17.26 62.89 4.20
CA ASN A 477 -16.50 63.92 4.93
C ASN A 477 -15.06 63.45 5.17
N VAL A 478 -14.35 63.11 4.10
CA VAL A 478 -12.99 62.57 4.15
C VAL A 478 -12.02 63.52 3.44
N GLU A 479 -11.02 64.03 4.18
CA GLU A 479 -9.96 64.86 3.64
C GLU A 479 -8.80 64.00 3.09
N ASN A 480 -8.08 64.53 2.11
CA ASN A 480 -6.95 63.88 1.43
C ASN A 480 -7.28 62.59 0.66
N ALA A 481 -8.57 62.32 0.40
CA ALA A 481 -9.00 61.26 -0.54
C ALA A 481 -8.94 61.76 -1.98
N GLU A 482 -8.23 61.04 -2.85
CA GLU A 482 -8.19 61.29 -4.29
C GLU A 482 -9.10 60.32 -5.06
N LEU A 483 -9.22 59.08 -4.57
CA LEU A 483 -10.10 58.05 -5.11
C LEU A 483 -11.03 57.48 -4.04
N MET A 484 -12.18 56.96 -4.45
CA MET A 484 -13.11 56.22 -3.60
C MET A 484 -13.68 54.99 -4.30
N ALA A 485 -14.08 53.97 -3.56
CA ALA A 485 -14.84 52.81 -4.03
C ALA A 485 -16.00 52.59 -3.05
N ILE A 486 -17.20 52.24 -3.53
CA ILE A 486 -18.41 52.17 -2.70
C ILE A 486 -19.14 50.85 -2.98
N ALA A 487 -19.61 50.18 -1.92
CA ALA A 487 -20.26 48.88 -2.01
C ALA A 487 -21.38 48.71 -0.96
N ASN A 488 -22.30 47.78 -1.24
CA ASN A 488 -23.30 47.32 -0.25
C ASN A 488 -22.81 46.12 0.59
N ASN A 489 -21.57 45.67 0.35
CA ASN A 489 -20.88 44.61 1.09
C ASN A 489 -19.47 45.08 1.49
N ALA A 490 -18.86 44.41 2.48
CA ALA A 490 -17.56 44.81 3.01
C ALA A 490 -16.36 44.36 2.15
N GLU A 491 -16.58 43.40 1.25
CA GLU A 491 -15.54 42.76 0.44
C GLU A 491 -15.19 43.57 -0.83
N PHE A 492 -16.05 44.49 -1.26
CA PHE A 492 -15.89 45.28 -2.49
C PHE A 492 -15.71 44.42 -3.76
N GLU A 493 -16.33 43.23 -3.79
CA GLU A 493 -16.34 42.35 -4.98
C GLU A 493 -16.81 43.13 -6.23
N ASP A 494 -16.02 43.07 -7.31
CA ASP A 494 -16.25 43.74 -8.59
C ASP A 494 -16.36 45.29 -8.53
N VAL A 495 -15.81 45.95 -7.49
CA VAL A 495 -15.84 47.41 -7.35
C VAL A 495 -14.48 48.05 -7.65
N SER A 496 -14.42 48.86 -8.70
CA SER A 496 -13.23 49.67 -9.03
C SER A 496 -13.23 51.02 -8.29
N PHE A 497 -12.02 51.55 -8.03
CA PHE A 497 -11.86 52.92 -7.57
C PHE A 497 -12.32 53.92 -8.66
N GLU A 498 -13.04 54.94 -8.23
CA GLU A 498 -13.40 56.12 -9.01
C GLU A 498 -12.82 57.39 -8.35
N LYS A 499 -12.89 58.52 -9.05
CA LYS A 499 -12.46 59.81 -8.50
C LYS A 499 -13.28 60.18 -7.26
N TYR A 500 -12.61 60.61 -6.18
CA TYR A 500 -13.28 61.06 -4.97
C TYR A 500 -14.24 62.21 -5.28
N ASN A 501 -15.46 62.08 -4.77
CA ASN A 501 -16.49 63.10 -4.81
C ASN A 501 -17.12 63.17 -3.42
N SER A 502 -17.44 64.36 -2.92
CA SER A 502 -18.02 64.53 -1.58
C SER A 502 -19.47 64.05 -1.49
N THR A 503 -20.13 63.80 -2.63
CA THR A 503 -21.50 63.27 -2.68
C THR A 503 -21.67 62.26 -3.81
N LYS A 504 -22.48 61.21 -3.62
CA LYS A 504 -22.82 60.26 -4.67
C LYS A 504 -24.22 59.64 -4.48
N ASP A 505 -24.97 59.53 -5.57
CA ASP A 505 -26.21 58.73 -5.60
C ASP A 505 -25.89 57.24 -5.58
N TRP A 506 -26.63 56.49 -4.77
CA TRP A 506 -26.37 55.09 -4.51
C TRP A 506 -27.67 54.29 -4.38
N THR A 507 -27.62 53.02 -4.78
CA THR A 507 -28.76 52.10 -4.71
C THR A 507 -28.49 51.06 -3.63
N LEU A 508 -29.31 51.07 -2.58
CA LEU A 508 -29.25 50.08 -1.51
C LEU A 508 -29.63 48.67 -2.01
N SER A 509 -29.11 47.65 -1.31
CA SER A 509 -29.51 46.27 -1.52
C SER A 509 -31.01 46.05 -1.29
N GLU A 510 -31.60 45.09 -2.00
CA GLU A 510 -33.05 44.83 -1.99
C GLU A 510 -33.59 44.37 -0.64
N GLY A 511 -34.90 44.54 -0.44
CA GLY A 511 -35.62 44.11 0.77
C GLY A 511 -35.62 45.14 1.90
N ASN A 512 -36.65 45.12 2.73
CA ASN A 512 -36.74 45.98 3.91
C ASN A 512 -35.71 45.57 4.98
N GLY A 513 -35.33 46.49 5.87
CA GLY A 513 -34.41 46.25 6.98
C GLY A 513 -33.20 47.18 6.98
N LEU A 514 -32.30 46.98 7.95
CA LEU A 514 -31.07 47.76 8.08
C LEU A 514 -30.15 47.51 6.86
N LYS A 515 -29.73 48.58 6.21
CA LYS A 515 -28.82 48.58 5.06
C LYS A 515 -27.51 49.22 5.47
N THR A 516 -26.40 48.58 5.14
CA THR A 516 -25.05 49.11 5.35
C THR A 516 -24.42 49.43 4.01
N VAL A 517 -23.80 50.60 3.90
CA VAL A 517 -23.00 51.01 2.75
C VAL A 517 -21.57 51.20 3.23
N TYR A 518 -20.61 50.62 2.51
CA TYR A 518 -19.18 50.72 2.76
C TYR A 518 -18.55 51.64 1.72
N ALA A 519 -17.60 52.47 2.12
CA ALA A 519 -16.76 53.25 1.21
C ALA A 519 -15.29 53.15 1.60
N LYS A 520 -14.45 52.82 0.61
CA LYS A 520 -13.00 52.75 0.69
C LYS A 520 -12.41 53.99 0.03
N PHE A 521 -11.55 54.73 0.74
CA PHE A 521 -10.90 55.95 0.25
C PHE A 521 -9.41 55.70 0.04
N ARG A 522 -8.81 56.34 -0.97
CA ARG A 522 -7.38 56.26 -1.27
C ARG A 522 -6.78 57.65 -1.45
N SER A 523 -5.63 57.91 -0.82
CA SER A 523 -4.88 59.15 -1.01
C SER A 523 -4.00 59.11 -2.27
N ALA A 524 -3.50 60.27 -2.70
CA ALA A 524 -2.58 60.40 -3.83
C ALA A 524 -1.29 59.57 -3.66
N GLN A 525 -0.89 59.33 -2.41
CA GLN A 525 0.29 58.55 -2.03
C GLN A 525 -0.02 57.06 -1.85
N GLY A 526 -1.26 56.64 -2.08
CA GLY A 526 -1.66 55.24 -2.14
C GLY A 526 -2.24 54.64 -0.85
N GLY A 527 -2.23 55.35 0.28
CA GLY A 527 -2.81 54.89 1.53
C GLY A 527 -4.33 54.75 1.44
N THR A 528 -4.90 53.67 1.99
CA THR A 528 -6.36 53.43 1.94
C THR A 528 -7.00 53.28 3.33
N ILE A 529 -8.29 53.61 3.43
CA ILE A 529 -9.11 53.46 4.64
C ILE A 529 -10.55 53.11 4.28
N ILE A 530 -11.26 52.37 5.12
CA ILE A 530 -12.65 51.96 4.91
C ILE A 530 -13.54 52.53 6.02
N TYR A 531 -14.68 53.10 5.62
CA TYR A 531 -15.75 53.53 6.54
C TYR A 531 -17.09 52.91 6.11
N SER A 532 -18.07 52.91 7.01
CA SER A 532 -19.42 52.43 6.73
C SER A 532 -20.48 53.35 7.32
N ALA A 533 -21.67 53.38 6.71
CA ALA A 533 -22.87 54.00 7.26
C ALA A 533 -24.10 53.08 7.10
N GLN A 534 -25.12 53.31 7.92
CA GLN A 534 -26.33 52.49 7.95
C GLN A 534 -27.61 53.32 7.84
N ILE A 535 -28.65 52.74 7.22
CA ILE A 535 -30.02 53.29 7.15
C ILE A 535 -31.03 52.15 7.12
N THR A 536 -32.25 52.32 7.67
CA THR A 536 -33.29 51.28 7.58
C THR A 536 -34.20 51.51 6.36
N LEU A 537 -34.20 50.59 5.39
CA LEU A 537 -35.09 50.61 4.22
C LEU A 537 -36.46 50.01 4.57
N THR A 538 -37.54 50.68 4.19
CA THR A 538 -38.93 50.28 4.48
C THR A 538 -39.79 50.38 3.21
N GLY A 539 -40.92 49.66 3.14
CA GLY A 539 -41.90 49.85 2.07
C GLY A 539 -41.52 49.37 0.66
N GLN A 540 -40.51 48.50 0.50
CA GLN A 540 -40.27 47.81 -0.77
C GLN A 540 -41.41 46.81 -1.05
N SER A 541 -42.19 47.04 -2.10
CA SER A 541 -43.21 46.12 -2.64
C SER A 541 -42.59 45.32 -3.78
N THR A 542 -42.52 44.01 -3.66
CA THR A 542 -41.95 43.12 -4.68
C THR A 542 -43.02 42.70 -5.69
N ASP A 543 -43.28 43.54 -6.69
CA ASP A 543 -44.00 43.12 -7.90
C ASP A 543 -43.38 43.81 -9.14
N ALA A 544 -42.56 43.06 -9.88
CA ALA A 544 -42.28 43.24 -11.31
C ALA A 544 -41.52 42.01 -11.86
N THR A 545 -42.32 41.00 -12.23
CA THR A 545 -42.20 40.13 -13.42
C THR A 545 -40.82 39.72 -13.94
N ASP A 546 -40.40 38.49 -13.62
CA ASP A 546 -39.94 37.49 -14.60
C ASP A 546 -40.41 36.12 -14.10
N GLU A 547 -41.09 35.37 -14.97
CA GLU A 547 -41.70 34.07 -14.65
C GLU A 547 -40.63 33.02 -14.31
N VAL A 548 -40.34 32.89 -13.02
CA VAL A 548 -39.78 31.66 -12.44
C VAL A 548 -40.93 30.98 -11.72
N VAL A 549 -41.29 29.78 -12.17
CA VAL A 549 -42.33 28.97 -11.52
C VAL A 549 -41.84 28.62 -10.11
N ILE A 550 -42.28 29.39 -9.12
CA ILE A 550 -42.19 29.05 -7.71
C ILE A 550 -43.26 27.97 -7.49
N GLU A 551 -42.87 26.76 -7.13
CA GLU A 551 -43.81 25.73 -6.70
C GLU A 551 -44.63 26.29 -5.53
N THR A 552 -45.89 26.66 -5.79
CA THR A 552 -46.83 27.05 -4.74
C THR A 552 -47.86 25.94 -4.55
N ILE A 553 -47.86 25.46 -3.30
CA ILE A 553 -49.00 24.97 -2.54
C ILE A 553 -49.73 23.76 -3.15
N ASN A 554 -49.46 22.59 -2.58
CA ASN A 554 -50.45 21.52 -2.54
C ASN A 554 -51.43 21.84 -1.40
N ASP A 555 -52.58 22.41 -1.74
CA ASP A 555 -53.58 23.02 -0.82
C ASP A 555 -54.37 21.99 0.01
N ASN A 556 -53.73 20.89 0.38
CA ASN A 556 -54.30 19.83 1.23
C ASN A 556 -53.24 18.97 1.96
N SER A 557 -52.01 19.46 2.15
CA SER A 557 -51.00 18.73 2.93
C SER A 557 -50.36 19.60 4.00
N ASN A 558 -50.11 19.00 5.17
CA ASN A 558 -49.61 19.60 6.40
C ASN A 558 -48.18 20.22 6.28
N CYS A 559 -47.65 20.42 5.06
CA CYS A 559 -46.29 20.92 4.82
C CYS A 559 -46.23 21.93 3.66
N PRO A 560 -45.61 23.12 3.85
CA PRO A 560 -45.50 24.16 2.82
C PRO A 560 -44.68 23.80 1.57
N LEU A 561 -43.76 22.83 1.65
CA LEU A 561 -42.91 22.38 0.54
C LEU A 561 -42.99 20.87 0.36
N ILE A 562 -42.62 20.39 -0.83
CA ILE A 562 -42.57 18.95 -1.10
C ILE A 562 -41.53 18.33 -0.16
N LYS A 563 -41.99 17.34 0.60
CA LYS A 563 -41.13 16.61 1.53
C LYS A 563 -40.11 15.78 0.77
N GLU A 564 -39.00 15.52 1.43
CA GLU A 564 -37.86 14.76 0.93
C GLU A 564 -37.15 15.38 -0.28
N GLN A 565 -37.29 16.70 -0.47
CA GLN A 565 -36.64 17.48 -1.53
C GLN A 565 -35.64 18.50 -0.96
N ALA A 566 -34.72 18.94 -1.81
CA ALA A 566 -33.76 20.00 -1.51
C ALA A 566 -34.29 21.35 -2.00
N TYR A 567 -34.20 22.37 -1.16
CA TYR A 567 -34.60 23.73 -1.48
C TYR A 567 -33.52 24.74 -1.08
N LYS A 568 -33.39 25.80 -1.85
CA LYS A 568 -32.69 27.03 -1.45
C LYS A 568 -33.54 28.24 -1.80
N THR A 569 -33.17 29.38 -1.24
CA THR A 569 -33.77 30.66 -1.64
C THR A 569 -32.86 31.35 -2.63
N THR A 570 -33.38 32.32 -3.38
CA THR A 570 -32.58 33.13 -4.32
C THR A 570 -31.54 34.01 -3.60
N THR A 571 -31.72 34.27 -2.30
CA THR A 571 -30.86 35.15 -1.50
C THR A 571 -29.92 34.40 -0.55
N ASN A 572 -30.17 33.13 -0.25
CA ASN A 572 -29.37 32.31 0.65
C ASN A 572 -28.81 31.07 -0.08
N LYS A 573 -27.47 30.92 -0.06
CA LYS A 573 -26.74 29.81 -0.69
C LYS A 573 -26.90 28.47 0.06
N THR A 574 -27.34 28.45 1.32
CA THR A 574 -27.56 27.22 2.08
C THR A 574 -28.69 26.38 1.48
N VAL A 575 -28.41 25.10 1.23
CA VAL A 575 -29.39 24.13 0.75
C VAL A 575 -30.00 23.39 1.94
N TYR A 576 -31.32 23.42 2.01
CA TYR A 576 -32.10 22.77 3.07
C TYR A 576 -32.81 21.53 2.52
N TYR A 577 -32.74 20.43 3.26
CA TYR A 577 -33.55 19.25 3.07
C TYR A 577 -34.85 19.35 3.87
N ILE A 578 -35.99 19.15 3.24
CA ILE A 578 -37.29 19.09 3.91
C ILE A 578 -37.58 17.64 4.27
N THR A 579 -37.73 17.34 5.57
CA THR A 579 -37.92 15.97 6.05
C THR A 579 -39.36 15.47 5.82
N SER A 580 -39.58 14.17 5.98
CA SER A 580 -40.91 13.54 5.98
C SER A 580 -41.84 14.09 7.07
N ASN A 581 -41.29 14.65 8.16
CA ASN A 581 -42.03 15.28 9.26
C ASN A 581 -42.30 16.76 9.04
N CYS A 582 -41.99 17.32 7.87
CA CYS A 582 -42.07 18.75 7.59
C CYS A 582 -41.22 19.62 8.54
N THR A 583 -39.98 19.20 8.74
CA THR A 583 -38.94 20.02 9.34
C THR A 583 -37.83 20.25 8.31
N LYS A 584 -36.93 21.21 8.53
CA LYS A 584 -35.80 21.47 7.64
C LYS A 584 -34.44 21.20 8.30
N ARG A 585 -33.52 20.62 7.54
CA ARG A 585 -32.11 20.38 7.92
C ARG A 585 -31.19 20.98 6.87
N ALA A 586 -30.09 21.60 7.29
CA ALA A 586 -29.10 22.17 6.37
C ALA A 586 -28.05 21.12 5.98
N PHE A 587 -27.71 21.06 4.69
CA PHE A 587 -26.51 20.35 4.24
C PHE A 587 -25.26 21.19 4.52
N GLN A 588 -24.35 20.66 5.34
CA GLN A 588 -23.08 21.33 5.68
C GLN A 588 -21.92 20.87 4.79
N ARG A 589 -22.05 19.70 4.15
CA ARG A 589 -21.04 19.11 3.27
C ARG A 589 -21.69 18.60 1.99
N SER A 590 -20.95 18.69 0.88
CA SER A 590 -21.41 18.28 -0.45
C SER A 590 -21.54 16.76 -0.58
N ASP A 591 -20.70 15.97 0.07
CA ASP A 591 -20.78 14.50 0.04
C ASP A 591 -22.05 13.97 0.74
N ILE A 592 -22.45 14.58 1.85
CA ILE A 592 -23.74 14.30 2.48
C ILE A 592 -24.88 14.71 1.54
N TYR A 593 -24.80 15.83 0.82
CA TYR A 593 -25.81 16.16 -0.19
C TYR A 593 -25.94 15.07 -1.27
N PHE A 594 -24.81 14.59 -1.80
CA PHE A 594 -24.81 13.56 -2.84
C PHE A 594 -25.22 12.16 -2.33
N SER A 595 -25.31 11.97 -1.02
CA SER A 595 -25.94 10.78 -0.44
C SER A 595 -27.49 10.81 -0.48
N TYR A 596 -28.12 11.95 -0.76
CA TYR A 596 -29.57 12.07 -0.95
C TYR A 596 -29.93 12.34 -2.42
N PHE A 597 -29.13 13.17 -3.10
CA PHE A 597 -29.40 13.66 -4.46
C PHE A 597 -28.26 13.31 -5.41
N THR A 598 -28.53 13.33 -6.71
CA THR A 598 -27.55 12.91 -7.74
C THR A 598 -26.96 14.09 -8.49
N SER A 599 -27.59 15.26 -8.42
CA SER A 599 -27.13 16.46 -9.09
C SER A 599 -27.52 17.71 -8.31
N TRP A 600 -26.76 18.80 -8.45
CA TRP A 600 -27.18 20.12 -7.98
C TRP A 600 -28.44 20.66 -8.69
N LYS A 601 -28.83 20.06 -9.82
CA LYS A 601 -30.11 20.34 -10.48
C LYS A 601 -31.33 19.89 -9.68
N ASP A 602 -31.14 19.01 -8.70
CA ASP A 602 -32.20 18.52 -7.81
C ASP A 602 -32.56 19.56 -6.71
N VAL A 603 -31.86 20.71 -6.65
CA VAL A 603 -32.17 21.80 -5.72
C VAL A 603 -33.24 22.73 -6.31
N ASN A 604 -34.39 22.74 -5.67
CA ASN A 604 -35.51 23.61 -6.01
C ASN A 604 -35.34 25.01 -5.43
N LEU A 605 -35.94 26.00 -6.08
CA LEU A 605 -36.00 27.37 -5.56
C LEU A 605 -37.32 27.59 -4.82
N THR A 606 -37.25 28.22 -3.65
CA THR A 606 -38.42 28.67 -2.89
C THR A 606 -38.18 30.07 -2.34
N ASP A 607 -39.25 30.76 -1.96
CA ASP A 607 -39.12 32.04 -1.28
C ASP A 607 -38.80 31.87 0.22
N SER A 608 -38.22 32.91 0.82
CA SER A 608 -37.83 32.87 2.24
C SER A 608 -39.03 32.74 3.18
N LYS A 609 -40.22 33.23 2.81
CA LYS A 609 -41.42 33.15 3.65
C LYS A 609 -41.87 31.69 3.76
N THR A 610 -41.97 30.99 2.64
CA THR A 610 -42.37 29.58 2.55
C THR A 610 -41.37 28.68 3.27
N LEU A 611 -40.06 28.86 3.05
CA LEU A 611 -39.03 28.09 3.75
C LEU A 611 -39.00 28.36 5.27
N ASN A 612 -39.36 29.57 5.72
CA ASN A 612 -39.39 29.92 7.14
C ASN A 612 -40.63 29.42 7.87
N LEU A 613 -41.69 29.03 7.17
CA LEU A 613 -42.84 28.34 7.77
C LEU A 613 -42.50 26.90 8.20
N ILE A 614 -41.40 26.34 7.69
CA ILE A 614 -40.95 24.99 8.04
C ILE A 614 -40.00 25.07 9.26
N PRO A 615 -40.34 24.43 10.40
CA PRO A 615 -39.49 24.41 11.58
C PRO A 615 -38.14 23.74 11.33
N ASN A 616 -37.09 24.15 12.05
CA ASN A 616 -35.83 23.41 12.06
C ASN A 616 -36.02 22.03 12.68
N ASP A 617 -35.35 21.02 12.14
CA ASP A 617 -35.38 19.68 12.70
C ASP A 617 -34.55 19.55 13.97
N ASN A 618 -35.06 18.79 14.95
CA ASN A 618 -34.42 18.61 16.26
C ASN A 618 -33.05 17.91 16.19
N LEU A 619 -32.76 17.15 15.12
CA LEU A 619 -31.51 16.43 14.99
C LEU A 619 -30.30 17.35 14.79
N GLY A 620 -30.48 18.54 14.20
CA GLY A 620 -29.42 19.54 14.04
C GLY A 620 -28.32 19.21 13.02
N PHE A 621 -28.22 17.97 12.52
CA PHE A 621 -27.27 17.56 11.47
C PHE A 621 -27.92 16.60 10.44
N MET A 622 -27.20 16.33 9.34
CA MET A 622 -27.63 15.39 8.29
C MET A 622 -26.83 14.07 8.38
N PRO A 623 -27.48 12.91 8.62
CA PRO A 623 -26.84 11.60 8.50
C PRO A 623 -26.63 11.22 7.03
N TRP A 624 -25.87 10.16 6.75
CA TRP A 624 -25.72 9.61 5.40
C TRP A 624 -27.08 9.21 4.81
N GLY A 625 -27.36 9.72 3.61
CA GLY A 625 -28.66 9.61 2.97
C GLY A 625 -28.95 8.28 2.28
N PRO A 626 -30.16 8.11 1.73
CA PRO A 626 -30.63 6.86 1.16
C PRO A 626 -29.80 6.32 -0.03
N LYS A 627 -28.99 7.14 -0.69
CA LYS A 627 -28.13 6.74 -1.82
C LYS A 627 -26.70 6.42 -1.41
N TYR A 628 -26.35 6.62 -0.14
CA TYR A 628 -25.03 6.23 0.37
C TYR A 628 -24.85 4.71 0.29
N ASP A 629 -23.60 4.29 0.07
CA ASP A 629 -23.17 2.90 0.07
C ASP A 629 -22.20 2.70 1.26
N PRO A 630 -22.66 2.15 2.40
CA PRO A 630 -21.83 1.90 3.58
C PRO A 630 -20.67 0.93 3.34
N LYS A 631 -20.70 0.22 2.20
CA LYS A 631 -19.80 -0.89 1.85
C LYS A 631 -19.96 -2.09 2.78
N TYR A 632 -19.32 -3.19 2.41
CA TYR A 632 -19.43 -4.46 3.11
C TYR A 632 -18.90 -4.40 4.54
N GLY A 633 -19.60 -5.05 5.48
CA GLY A 633 -19.18 -5.15 6.87
C GLY A 633 -19.39 -3.88 7.70
N ALA A 634 -20.11 -2.89 7.16
CA ALA A 634 -20.36 -1.62 7.85
C ALA A 634 -21.16 -1.82 9.14
N LEU A 635 -20.79 -1.07 10.17
CA LEU A 635 -21.57 -0.87 11.38
C LEU A 635 -22.34 0.44 11.24
N VAL A 636 -23.66 0.38 11.38
CA VAL A 636 -24.53 1.54 11.16
C VAL A 636 -25.53 1.69 12.30
N LYS A 637 -25.97 2.93 12.53
CA LYS A 637 -27.15 3.21 13.36
C LYS A 637 -27.98 4.31 12.73
N THR A 638 -29.24 4.38 13.12
CA THR A 638 -30.05 5.56 12.81
C THR A 638 -29.95 6.56 13.95
N VAL A 639 -30.17 7.80 13.62
CA VAL A 639 -30.10 8.91 14.59
C VAL A 639 -31.24 8.93 15.60
N THR A 640 -32.32 8.18 15.34
CA THR A 640 -33.51 8.09 16.20
C THR A 640 -33.56 6.80 17.03
N ASP A 641 -32.71 5.83 16.72
CA ASP A 641 -32.67 4.52 17.38
C ASP A 641 -31.22 4.17 17.78
N PRO A 642 -30.90 3.99 19.07
CA PRO A 642 -29.55 3.66 19.51
C PRO A 642 -29.06 2.27 19.08
N LYS A 643 -29.92 1.44 18.46
CA LYS A 643 -29.52 0.11 17.97
C LYS A 643 -28.43 0.20 16.89
N VAL A 644 -27.35 -0.56 17.11
CA VAL A 644 -26.26 -0.71 16.15
C VAL A 644 -26.47 -1.99 15.34
N TYR A 645 -26.43 -1.85 14.03
CA TYR A 645 -26.60 -2.95 13.08
C TYR A 645 -25.29 -3.21 12.34
N LEU A 646 -24.93 -4.49 12.22
CA LEU A 646 -23.90 -4.96 11.32
C LEU A 646 -24.53 -5.32 9.97
N LEU A 647 -23.97 -4.79 8.88
CA LEU A 647 -24.44 -5.03 7.52
C LEU A 647 -23.57 -6.08 6.82
N LEU A 648 -24.13 -7.26 6.57
CA LEU A 648 -23.46 -8.35 5.87
C LEU A 648 -24.35 -8.82 4.71
N ASN A 649 -23.80 -8.80 3.50
CA ASN A 649 -24.56 -8.99 2.26
C ASN A 649 -25.77 -8.02 2.21
N ASN A 650 -26.97 -8.51 1.92
CA ASN A 650 -28.21 -7.71 1.89
C ASN A 650 -28.99 -7.75 3.21
N ASN A 651 -28.33 -8.11 4.31
CA ASN A 651 -28.96 -8.32 5.62
C ASN A 651 -28.41 -7.36 6.68
N LYS A 652 -29.26 -7.05 7.68
CA LYS A 652 -28.88 -6.32 8.90
C LYS A 652 -29.05 -7.20 10.13
N TYR A 653 -28.05 -7.17 11.00
CA TYR A 653 -27.99 -7.94 12.24
C TYR A 653 -27.87 -6.98 13.41
N TRP A 654 -28.82 -7.01 14.34
CA TRP A 654 -28.77 -6.13 15.51
C TRP A 654 -27.78 -6.67 16.54
N ILE A 655 -26.79 -5.87 16.93
CA ILE A 655 -25.92 -6.18 18.08
C ILE A 655 -26.63 -5.72 19.34
N THR A 656 -27.07 -6.69 20.15
CA THR A 656 -28.12 -6.46 21.16
C THR A 656 -27.72 -5.51 22.29
N ASN A 657 -26.43 -5.40 22.60
CA ASN A 657 -25.94 -4.56 23.70
C ASN A 657 -24.43 -4.23 23.57
N GLU A 658 -23.98 -3.27 24.37
CA GLU A 658 -22.59 -2.80 24.43
C GLU A 658 -21.60 -3.89 24.88
N THR A 659 -22.01 -4.83 25.72
CA THR A 659 -21.16 -5.95 26.16
C THR A 659 -20.84 -6.87 25.00
N THR A 660 -21.85 -7.30 24.24
CA THR A 660 -21.67 -8.09 23.02
C THR A 660 -20.80 -7.35 22.00
N PHE A 661 -21.06 -6.05 21.78
CA PHE A 661 -20.27 -5.22 20.86
C PHE A 661 -18.77 -5.21 21.21
N LYS A 662 -18.43 -5.02 22.48
CA LYS A 662 -17.03 -4.97 22.96
C LYS A 662 -16.37 -6.35 22.98
N GLN A 663 -17.09 -7.39 23.38
CA GLN A 663 -16.54 -8.75 23.48
C GLN A 663 -16.24 -9.35 22.11
N LEU A 664 -17.04 -9.01 21.09
CA LEU A 664 -16.74 -9.29 19.68
C LEU A 664 -15.74 -8.28 19.06
N ASN A 665 -15.04 -7.49 19.87
CA ASN A 665 -13.98 -6.59 19.43
C ASN A 665 -14.36 -5.60 18.31
N TYR A 666 -15.64 -5.23 18.20
CA TYR A 666 -16.07 -4.16 17.30
C TYR A 666 -15.65 -2.78 17.85
N ASN A 667 -15.36 -1.84 16.95
CA ASN A 667 -14.88 -0.51 17.32
C ASN A 667 -15.99 0.55 17.22
N TRP A 668 -16.16 1.38 18.25
CA TRP A 668 -17.17 2.45 18.27
C TRP A 668 -17.00 3.49 17.16
N ASN A 669 -15.75 3.75 16.75
CA ASN A 669 -15.46 4.70 15.66
C ASN A 669 -15.84 4.17 14.28
N TRP A 670 -16.26 2.91 14.17
CA TRP A 670 -16.73 2.32 12.91
C TRP A 670 -18.20 2.62 12.63
N ILE A 671 -18.96 3.07 13.62
CA ILE A 671 -20.40 3.25 13.52
C ILE A 671 -20.72 4.50 12.69
N GLU A 672 -21.46 4.30 11.60
CA GLU A 672 -21.91 5.36 10.70
C GLU A 672 -23.37 5.74 10.98
N ASP A 673 -23.67 7.04 11.12
CA ASP A 673 -25.05 7.55 11.25
C ASP A 673 -25.72 7.63 9.88
N ILE A 674 -26.79 6.84 9.68
CA ILE A 674 -27.49 6.70 8.38
C ILE A 674 -28.99 7.08 8.48
N ASP A 675 -29.57 7.45 7.33
CA ASP A 675 -31.02 7.63 7.15
C ASP A 675 -31.76 6.29 7.24
N GLN A 676 -32.94 6.28 7.87
CA GLN A 676 -33.76 5.08 8.05
C GLN A 676 -34.07 4.37 6.72
N ARG A 677 -34.31 5.13 5.64
CA ARG A 677 -34.61 4.56 4.32
C ARG A 677 -33.43 3.78 3.73
N LEU A 678 -32.19 4.10 4.14
CA LEU A 678 -31.02 3.30 3.78
C LEU A 678 -31.05 1.97 4.52
N LEU A 679 -31.29 2.01 5.84
CA LEU A 679 -31.35 0.81 6.68
C LEU A 679 -32.51 -0.13 6.29
N ASP A 680 -33.60 0.43 5.77
CA ASP A 680 -34.77 -0.33 5.31
C ASP A 680 -34.52 -1.14 4.03
N LYS A 681 -33.44 -0.85 3.30
CA LYS A 681 -33.02 -1.69 2.16
C LYS A 681 -32.47 -3.06 2.58
N TYR A 682 -32.07 -3.20 3.84
CA TYR A 682 -31.49 -4.42 4.37
C TYR A 682 -32.53 -5.28 5.08
N THR A 683 -32.49 -6.59 4.81
CA THR A 683 -33.40 -7.56 5.42
C THR A 683 -32.97 -7.87 6.86
N SER A 684 -33.87 -7.73 7.83
CA SER A 684 -33.56 -8.09 9.22
C SER A 684 -33.29 -9.59 9.35
N LYS A 685 -32.20 -9.92 10.04
CA LYS A 685 -31.83 -11.29 10.41
C LYS A 685 -31.77 -11.44 11.93
N GLU A 686 -31.34 -12.62 12.37
CA GLU A 686 -31.20 -12.95 13.79
C GLU A 686 -30.29 -11.96 14.50
N GLU A 687 -30.57 -11.74 15.78
CA GLU A 687 -29.83 -10.79 16.60
C GLU A 687 -28.47 -11.40 17.00
N ILE A 688 -27.43 -10.56 17.06
CA ILE A 688 -26.11 -10.96 17.53
C ILE A 688 -26.13 -10.86 19.05
N ILE A 689 -26.23 -12.04 19.68
CA ILE A 689 -26.28 -12.21 21.14
C ILE A 689 -25.02 -12.93 21.63
N ASP A 690 -24.44 -13.83 20.83
CA ASP A 690 -23.19 -14.51 21.15
C ASP A 690 -22.05 -13.49 21.29
N THR A 691 -21.23 -13.68 22.32
CA THR A 691 -20.11 -12.83 22.68
C THR A 691 -18.77 -13.50 22.41
N THR A 692 -18.79 -14.72 21.87
CA THR A 692 -17.61 -15.58 21.70
C THR A 692 -17.29 -15.88 20.25
N THR A 693 -18.29 -15.83 19.36
CA THR A 693 -18.10 -16.08 17.92
C THR A 693 -18.78 -15.02 17.07
N HIS A 694 -18.22 -14.78 15.90
CA HIS A 694 -18.73 -13.79 14.95
C HIS A 694 -19.73 -14.41 13.98
N PRO A 695 -20.75 -13.66 13.53
CA PRO A 695 -21.75 -14.18 12.61
C PRO A 695 -21.15 -14.53 11.26
N ASN A 696 -21.84 -15.42 10.54
CA ASN A 696 -21.52 -15.74 9.14
C ASN A 696 -21.34 -14.48 8.31
N TYR A 697 -20.35 -14.52 7.42
CA TYR A 697 -19.92 -13.46 6.51
C TYR A 697 -19.08 -12.34 7.15
N THR A 698 -18.74 -12.44 8.44
CA THR A 698 -17.82 -11.47 9.07
C THR A 698 -16.40 -11.62 8.50
N LEU A 699 -15.72 -10.49 8.29
CA LEU A 699 -14.29 -10.46 7.96
C LEU A 699 -13.48 -10.48 9.25
N ILE A 700 -12.60 -11.46 9.38
CA ILE A 700 -11.76 -11.63 10.56
C ILE A 700 -10.29 -11.74 10.17
N LYS A 701 -9.42 -11.46 11.13
CA LYS A 701 -8.01 -11.84 11.12
C LYS A 701 -7.59 -12.28 12.51
N TYR A 702 -6.65 -13.21 12.62
CA TYR A 702 -6.11 -13.58 13.92
C TYR A 702 -5.01 -12.60 14.35
N GLN A 703 -4.79 -12.46 15.65
CA GLN A 703 -3.88 -11.44 16.19
C GLN A 703 -2.44 -11.56 15.67
N ASN A 704 -1.97 -12.78 15.39
CA ASN A 704 -0.63 -13.09 14.92
C ASN A 704 -0.60 -13.67 13.49
N ASP A 705 -1.72 -13.59 12.77
CA ASP A 705 -1.83 -14.05 11.38
C ASP A 705 -2.14 -12.86 10.47
N PRO A 706 -1.28 -12.52 9.49
CA PRO A 706 -1.57 -11.44 8.56
C PRO A 706 -2.72 -11.76 7.61
N LYS A 707 -3.13 -13.04 7.50
CA LYS A 707 -4.20 -13.47 6.60
C LYS A 707 -5.55 -12.95 7.05
N VAL A 708 -6.35 -12.56 6.07
CA VAL A 708 -7.75 -12.15 6.26
C VAL A 708 -8.66 -13.27 5.78
N TYR A 709 -9.67 -13.57 6.58
CA TYR A 709 -10.64 -14.61 6.29
C TYR A 709 -12.06 -14.03 6.29
N ARG A 710 -12.95 -14.64 5.50
CA ARG A 710 -14.40 -14.46 5.62
C ARG A 710 -15.01 -15.70 6.24
N LEU A 711 -15.85 -15.53 7.26
CA LEU A 711 -16.60 -16.63 7.83
C LEU A 711 -17.76 -17.03 6.91
N GLU A 712 -18.01 -18.32 6.71
CA GLU A 712 -19.14 -18.82 5.92
C GLU A 712 -19.77 -20.07 6.56
N PRO A 713 -21.05 -20.35 6.26
CA PRO A 713 -21.63 -21.65 6.60
C PRO A 713 -20.86 -22.77 5.91
N ASP A 714 -20.61 -23.85 6.63
CA ASP A 714 -20.05 -25.08 6.06
C ASP A 714 -21.02 -25.65 5.00
N THR A 715 -20.47 -26.10 3.86
CA THR A 715 -21.25 -26.58 2.71
C THR A 715 -21.89 -27.96 2.93
N ILE A 716 -21.38 -28.71 3.91
CA ILE A 716 -21.85 -30.04 4.31
C ILE A 716 -22.78 -29.92 5.53
N ASP A 717 -22.43 -29.06 6.48
CA ASP A 717 -23.15 -28.90 7.75
C ASP A 717 -23.45 -27.43 8.07
N ASN A 718 -24.58 -26.90 7.57
CA ASN A 718 -24.90 -25.46 7.61
C ASN A 718 -25.06 -24.82 9.02
N ILE A 719 -25.00 -25.63 10.09
CA ILE A 719 -24.93 -25.16 11.47
C ILE A 719 -23.49 -24.87 11.93
N LYS A 720 -22.47 -25.27 11.16
CA LYS A 720 -21.06 -24.98 11.41
C LYS A 720 -20.57 -23.81 10.55
N GLN A 721 -19.50 -23.19 11.05
CA GLN A 721 -18.78 -22.12 10.36
C GLN A 721 -17.41 -22.59 9.91
N VAL A 722 -17.07 -22.23 8.67
CA VAL A 722 -15.73 -22.32 8.12
C VAL A 722 -15.13 -20.92 7.94
N LYS A 723 -13.81 -20.80 8.02
CA LYS A 723 -13.08 -19.61 7.60
C LYS A 723 -12.55 -19.84 6.19
N ARG A 724 -12.78 -18.88 5.29
CA ARG A 724 -12.28 -18.91 3.92
C ARG A 724 -11.22 -17.85 3.74
N HIS A 725 -9.99 -18.26 3.43
CA HIS A 725 -8.87 -17.36 3.25
C HIS A 725 -9.03 -16.48 2.00
N ILE A 726 -8.78 -15.18 2.12
CA ILE A 726 -8.72 -14.24 1.00
C ILE A 726 -7.26 -14.11 0.57
N PRO A 727 -6.87 -14.60 -0.62
CA PRO A 727 -5.47 -14.92 -0.93
C PRO A 727 -4.55 -13.71 -1.07
N ASN A 728 -5.08 -12.53 -1.43
CA ASN A 728 -4.30 -11.30 -1.59
C ASN A 728 -5.19 -10.04 -1.58
N GLU A 729 -4.54 -8.88 -1.51
CA GLU A 729 -5.21 -7.56 -1.53
C GLU A 729 -6.00 -7.30 -2.83
N THR A 730 -5.58 -7.89 -3.97
CA THR A 730 -6.29 -7.72 -5.24
C THR A 730 -7.68 -8.36 -5.16
N GLU A 731 -7.78 -9.60 -4.67
CA GLU A 731 -9.06 -10.28 -4.47
C GLU A 731 -9.91 -9.58 -3.38
N PHE A 732 -9.27 -9.13 -2.29
CA PHE A 732 -9.94 -8.34 -1.25
C PHE A 732 -10.64 -7.08 -1.82
N ASN A 733 -9.94 -6.34 -2.69
CA ASN A 733 -10.47 -5.14 -3.32
C ASN A 733 -11.53 -5.44 -4.38
N LYS A 734 -11.38 -6.51 -5.17
CA LYS A 734 -12.40 -6.96 -6.15
C LYS A 734 -13.73 -7.32 -5.48
N LEU A 735 -13.66 -7.92 -4.28
CA LEU A 735 -14.83 -8.23 -3.47
C LEU A 735 -15.47 -7.00 -2.79
N ASN A 736 -14.91 -5.79 -3.02
CA ASN A 736 -15.39 -4.51 -2.47
C ASN A 736 -15.45 -4.52 -0.93
N PHE A 737 -14.48 -5.19 -0.30
CA PHE A 737 -14.29 -5.21 1.14
C PHE A 737 -13.47 -4.02 1.62
N ARG A 738 -13.49 -3.79 2.94
CA ARG A 738 -12.85 -2.66 3.60
C ARG A 738 -11.94 -3.16 4.72
N PHE A 739 -10.66 -2.78 4.68
CA PHE A 739 -9.69 -3.19 5.70
C PHE A 739 -10.05 -2.67 7.10
N ASP A 740 -10.69 -1.50 7.20
CA ASP A 740 -11.20 -0.93 8.45
C ASP A 740 -12.49 -1.58 8.96
N ARG A 741 -12.91 -2.70 8.33
CA ARG A 741 -14.02 -3.56 8.75
C ARG A 741 -13.58 -5.00 9.08
N VAL A 742 -12.27 -5.26 9.07
CA VAL A 742 -11.72 -6.57 9.46
C VAL A 742 -11.56 -6.60 10.97
N VAL A 743 -12.26 -7.54 11.63
CA VAL A 743 -12.20 -7.71 13.09
C VAL A 743 -10.98 -8.55 13.45
N THR A 744 -10.19 -8.11 14.43
CA THR A 744 -9.13 -8.95 14.99
C THR A 744 -9.74 -9.89 16.03
N VAL A 745 -9.61 -11.20 15.84
CA VAL A 745 -10.12 -12.24 16.74
C VAL A 745 -8.98 -12.93 17.50
N PRO A 746 -9.22 -13.46 18.72
CA PRO A 746 -8.22 -14.23 19.44
C PRO A 746 -8.03 -15.63 18.83
N ASP A 747 -6.86 -16.22 19.02
CA ASP A 747 -6.55 -17.59 18.54
C ASP A 747 -7.45 -18.68 19.17
N SER A 748 -8.19 -18.35 20.23
CA SER A 748 -9.20 -19.23 20.85
C SER A 748 -10.51 -19.32 20.07
N GLU A 749 -10.78 -18.39 19.14
CA GLU A 749 -11.98 -18.41 18.29
C GLU A 749 -11.69 -19.21 17.01
N VAL A 750 -11.85 -20.53 17.08
CA VAL A 750 -11.37 -21.46 16.05
C VAL A 750 -12.48 -21.86 15.07
N TYR A 751 -12.17 -21.76 13.78
CA TYR A 751 -13.03 -22.19 12.67
C TYR A 751 -12.32 -23.23 11.80
N SER A 752 -13.08 -24.15 11.21
CA SER A 752 -12.52 -25.10 10.23
C SER A 752 -12.17 -24.39 8.93
N GLU A 753 -11.15 -24.86 8.22
CA GLU A 753 -10.73 -24.24 6.95
C GLU A 753 -11.72 -24.59 5.82
N GLY A 754 -12.17 -23.59 5.08
CA GLY A 754 -12.91 -23.75 3.83
C GLY A 754 -12.04 -23.42 2.62
N GLU A 755 -12.56 -23.63 1.41
CA GLU A 755 -11.86 -23.23 0.17
C GLU A 755 -11.56 -21.72 0.16
N SER A 756 -10.45 -21.32 -0.45
CA SER A 756 -10.11 -19.90 -0.62
C SER A 756 -11.25 -19.12 -1.26
N LEU A 757 -11.38 -17.85 -0.88
CA LEU A 757 -12.39 -16.94 -1.41
C LEU A 757 -11.77 -16.06 -2.50
N GLU A 758 -12.19 -16.29 -3.73
CA GLU A 758 -11.80 -15.55 -4.93
C GLU A 758 -13.05 -14.98 -5.61
N SER A 759 -12.89 -13.87 -6.35
CA SER A 759 -13.98 -13.08 -6.96
C SER A 759 -14.64 -13.69 -8.20
#